data_AF-A0AAU2EHM0-F1
#
_entry.id   AF-A0AAU2EHM0-F1
#
_cell.length_a   1.000
_cell.length_b   1.000
_cell.length_c   1.000
_cell.angle_alpha   90.00
_cell.angle_beta   90.00
_cell.angle_gamma   90.00
#
_symmetry.space_group_name_H-M   'P 1'
#
loop_
_entity.id
_entity.type
_entity.pdbx_description
1 polymer ?
#
loop_
_entity_poly.entity_id
_entity_poly.type
_entity_poly.pdbx_seq_one_letter_code
_entity_poly.pdbx_strand_id
1 'polypeptide(L)'
;MSPPTSRSSRLPALGAALTLLAAGLTTFVGTPASAAVVQCAVDYSVNDWGSGFTANVKINNVGTAALSGWTLTYAYTGNQTLSGSGWSGVWTQSGKNVTVNSLSWNAGIAPGGNATPGANFAYSGSNAAPTAFAVNGTTCTGAHQPPVATLTSPAPGASYAAGAAVPLAATASASDGAAVSKVEFYDNATLLATDTTAPYAFSWAGAAAGSHSVYAKAYDSTGATGESVPAGITVAAGPAVTATPVSLSVTQGKTGTFTVKLSAQPTADVTVSTARSSGNTGLTVSGGASLTFTPANWATAQTVTLTADATGTGSATFTASATGHTAAAVTVTELAAGTGVYNDRFLQLYNKLKDPANGYFSPEGIPYHSVETLLVEAPDQGHETTSEAYSYLLWLEAQYGRISKDWSKFNAAWTLMETYMIPTHADQPTNGFYNAGKPATYAPELPLPGNYPAKLDSSVTAGQDPIAAELSGAYGTSDIYGMHWLQDVDNVYGFGNSPGKCEAGPTDTGPSYINTYQRGAQESVWETVPQPTCDKFTYGGKNGFLDLFVKDASYAKQWKFTDAPDADARAVQAAYWADTWAKAQGNGGLVSATVAKAGKMGDYLRYSFFDKYFKQVGNCVGPTACPAGTGKSSAHYLLSWYYAWGGATDSSAGWAWRIGDSAAHGGYQNPMAAYALVNDPALAPKSATGKADWTTSLTRQMEFVQWLQSSEGAIAGGATNSWEGSYATPPAGTPTFYGMYYDEAPVYHDPPSNQWFGFQVWGLERVAEYYYASGDAKAKAVLDKWVTWALGKTSFNTDGTYRIPSTLAWSGKPDSWNATAPGANAGLHVSVVDWTQDVGVAGSYAKLLSYYAAKSGNTAARTAAQKLLDGMWGNHQDALGIAVPETRTDYSRFKDSVSVPAGWTGTMPNGDPVNFASTFLSMRSFYRNDPAFAKVQAYLDGGPAPVFTYHRFWAQADVATAMATYGELFG
;
A
#
# COMPACT_ATOMS: atom_id res chain seq x y z
N MET A 1 -47.48 17.26 50.69
CA MET A 1 -47.89 16.42 49.54
C MET A 1 -46.64 15.88 48.88
N SER A 2 -46.64 14.57 48.72
CA SER A 2 -45.66 13.59 48.24
C SER A 2 -44.45 14.02 47.40
N PRO A 3 -43.31 13.33 47.63
CA PRO A 3 -42.58 12.68 46.55
C PRO A 3 -42.29 11.18 46.84
N PRO A 4 -42.30 10.31 45.82
CA PRO A 4 -41.64 8.99 45.79
C PRO A 4 -40.44 9.02 44.81
N THR A 5 -39.38 8.20 44.88
CA THR A 5 -38.85 7.24 45.86
C THR A 5 -37.41 6.92 45.43
N SER A 6 -36.47 6.95 46.37
CA SER A 6 -35.15 6.29 46.34
C SER A 6 -35.00 5.52 47.66
N ARG A 7 -34.09 4.53 47.73
CA ARG A 7 -33.33 4.02 48.91
C ARG A 7 -32.73 2.65 48.57
N SER A 8 -31.41 2.43 48.60
CA SER A 8 -30.44 2.35 49.71
C SER A 8 -30.67 1.16 50.65
N SER A 9 -29.79 0.16 50.60
CA SER A 9 -29.76 -0.99 51.51
C SER A 9 -28.68 -0.79 52.59
N ARG A 10 -29.10 -0.85 53.86
CA ARG A 10 -28.23 -1.04 55.04
C ARG A 10 -28.90 -2.07 55.98
N LEU A 11 -28.08 -2.95 56.55
CA LEU A 11 -28.29 -3.84 57.71
C LEU A 11 -28.98 -3.12 58.91
N PRO A 12 -29.65 -3.81 59.87
CA PRO A 12 -29.02 -4.79 60.79
C PRO A 12 -29.88 -5.93 61.42
N ALA A 13 -29.15 -6.69 62.25
CA ALA A 13 -29.38 -7.91 63.05
C ALA A 13 -30.61 -8.05 63.99
N LEU A 14 -30.92 -9.32 64.35
CA LEU A 14 -31.42 -9.90 65.63
C LEU A 14 -32.09 -11.28 65.29
N GLY A 15 -31.94 -12.44 65.94
CA GLY A 15 -31.23 -12.96 67.10
C GLY A 15 -31.78 -14.38 67.47
N ALA A 16 -30.97 -15.20 68.17
CA ALA A 16 -31.29 -16.41 68.97
C ALA A 16 -31.75 -17.73 68.27
N ALA A 17 -31.45 -18.97 68.72
CA ALA A 17 -30.57 -19.57 69.73
C ALA A 17 -30.67 -21.13 69.67
N LEU A 18 -29.71 -21.84 70.32
CA LEU A 18 -29.70 -23.25 70.83
C LEU A 18 -29.64 -24.41 69.77
N THR A 19 -28.85 -25.49 69.87
CA THR A 19 -28.44 -26.35 71.02
C THR A 19 -27.12 -27.15 70.80
N LEU A 20 -26.40 -27.37 71.93
CA LEU A 20 -25.49 -28.44 72.39
C LEU A 20 -25.08 -29.65 71.48
N LEU A 21 -23.79 -30.05 71.48
CA LEU A 21 -23.17 -31.06 72.39
C LEU A 21 -21.71 -31.45 72.02
N ALA A 22 -20.85 -31.42 73.04
CA ALA A 22 -19.70 -32.26 73.41
C ALA A 22 -18.82 -33.01 72.38
N ALA A 23 -17.51 -32.67 72.45
CA ALA A 23 -16.32 -33.53 72.62
C ALA A 23 -16.16 -34.84 71.83
N GLY A 24 -15.07 -34.87 71.03
CA GLY A 24 -14.39 -36.08 70.61
C GLY A 24 -12.99 -35.74 70.07
N LEU A 25 -11.96 -35.84 70.93
CA LEU A 25 -10.57 -35.93 70.47
C LEU A 25 -10.38 -37.30 69.81
N THR A 26 -10.07 -37.32 68.52
CA THR A 26 -9.41 -38.45 67.86
C THR A 26 -8.14 -37.96 67.20
N THR A 27 -7.01 -38.47 67.70
CA THR A 27 -5.70 -38.37 67.07
C THR A 27 -5.73 -39.12 65.75
N PHE A 28 -5.81 -38.40 64.63
CA PHE A 28 -5.45 -38.97 63.34
C PHE A 28 -3.94 -38.97 63.23
N VAL A 29 -3.37 -40.17 63.27
CA VAL A 29 -2.02 -40.44 62.78
C VAL A 29 -2.05 -40.13 61.29
N GLY A 30 -1.46 -38.99 60.89
CA GLY A 30 -1.27 -38.68 59.48
C GLY A 30 -0.37 -39.75 58.86
N THR A 31 -0.90 -40.48 57.89
CA THR A 31 -0.07 -41.22 56.94
C THR A 31 0.86 -40.20 56.24
N PRO A 32 2.14 -40.53 55.98
CA PRO A 32 2.95 -39.66 55.14
C PRO A 32 2.22 -39.50 53.81
N ALA A 33 1.95 -38.26 53.40
CA ALA A 33 1.53 -37.99 52.04
C ALA A 33 2.64 -38.50 51.12
N SER A 34 2.41 -39.62 50.43
CA SER A 34 3.26 -40.01 49.31
C SER A 34 3.29 -38.82 48.35
N ALA A 35 4.47 -38.25 48.10
CA ALA A 35 4.64 -37.32 47.00
C ALA A 35 4.06 -37.99 45.74
N ALA A 36 3.13 -37.31 45.06
CA ALA A 36 2.56 -37.83 43.83
C ALA A 36 3.72 -38.10 42.86
N VAL A 37 3.83 -39.35 42.39
CA VAL A 37 4.87 -39.74 41.44
C VAL A 37 4.70 -38.90 40.18
N VAL A 38 5.77 -38.26 39.70
CA VAL A 38 5.75 -37.47 38.47
C VAL A 38 5.37 -38.38 37.31
N GLN A 39 4.27 -38.08 36.61
CA GLN A 39 3.89 -38.76 35.38
C GLN A 39 4.10 -37.78 34.23
N CYS A 40 5.02 -38.10 33.33
CA CYS A 40 5.43 -37.21 32.25
C CYS A 40 5.51 -37.94 30.91
N ALA A 41 5.26 -37.19 29.84
CA ALA A 41 5.63 -37.56 28.48
C ALA A 41 6.53 -36.48 27.88
N VAL A 42 7.52 -36.85 27.06
CA VAL A 42 8.44 -35.89 26.42
C VAL A 42 8.39 -36.05 24.91
N ASP A 43 8.09 -34.97 24.19
CA ASP A 43 8.21 -34.91 22.73
C ASP A 43 9.53 -34.22 22.36
N TYR A 44 10.33 -34.84 21.51
CA TYR A 44 11.63 -34.33 21.06
C TYR A 44 11.62 -34.08 19.55
N SER A 45 11.99 -32.88 19.12
CA SER A 45 12.11 -32.53 17.71
C SER A 45 13.34 -31.68 17.46
N VAL A 46 13.85 -31.71 16.22
CA VAL A 46 15.02 -30.93 15.82
C VAL A 46 14.75 -30.15 14.52
N ASN A 47 15.38 -28.98 14.41
CA ASN A 47 15.63 -28.33 13.12
C ASN A 47 17.13 -28.43 12.84
N ASP A 48 17.51 -29.28 11.90
CA ASP A 48 18.90 -29.68 11.64
C ASP A 48 19.42 -29.11 10.31
N TRP A 49 20.58 -28.48 10.32
CA TRP A 49 21.24 -27.91 9.14
C TRP A 49 22.58 -28.60 8.79
N GLY A 50 22.81 -29.82 9.27
CA GLY A 50 23.89 -30.72 8.85
C GLY A 50 25.21 -30.56 9.61
N SER A 51 25.43 -29.42 10.28
CA SER A 51 26.58 -29.18 11.16
C SER A 51 26.18 -28.71 12.57
N GLY A 52 24.88 -28.58 12.79
CA GLY A 52 24.26 -28.16 14.04
C GLY A 52 22.74 -28.26 13.92
N PHE A 53 22.06 -28.16 15.05
CA PHE A 53 20.60 -28.23 15.09
C PHE A 53 20.04 -27.48 16.30
N THR A 54 18.78 -27.06 16.17
CA THR A 54 17.98 -26.60 17.31
C THR A 54 17.17 -27.78 17.85
N ALA A 55 17.33 -28.12 19.13
CA ALA A 55 16.47 -29.07 19.83
C ALA A 55 15.28 -28.34 20.48
N ASN A 56 14.07 -28.85 20.26
CA ASN A 56 12.87 -28.46 21.00
C ASN A 56 12.40 -29.66 21.81
N VAL A 57 12.33 -29.51 23.14
CA VAL A 57 11.95 -30.60 24.05
C VAL A 57 10.69 -30.22 24.81
N LYS A 58 9.56 -30.83 24.47
CA LYS A 58 8.27 -30.53 25.11
C LYS A 58 8.01 -31.53 26.25
N ILE A 59 7.96 -31.02 27.46
CA ILE A 59 7.63 -31.76 28.68
C ILE A 59 6.13 -31.66 28.91
N ASN A 60 5.41 -32.78 28.83
CA ASN A 60 3.98 -32.87 29.10
C ASN A 60 3.75 -33.47 30.49
N ASN A 61 3.01 -32.76 31.36
CA ASN A 61 2.56 -33.32 32.64
C ASN A 61 1.28 -34.12 32.41
N VAL A 62 1.41 -35.45 32.36
CA VAL A 62 0.28 -36.37 32.17
C VAL A 62 -0.27 -36.91 33.49
N GLY A 63 0.25 -36.42 34.61
CA GLY A 63 -0.22 -36.76 35.95
C GLY A 63 -1.37 -35.90 36.43
N THR A 64 -1.89 -36.24 37.60
CA THR A 64 -3.03 -35.55 38.23
C THR A 64 -2.62 -34.41 39.17
N ALA A 65 -1.32 -34.20 39.40
CA ALA A 65 -0.78 -33.14 40.26
C ALA A 65 0.10 -32.16 39.47
N ALA A 66 0.08 -30.89 39.85
CA ALA A 66 0.93 -29.87 39.24
C ALA A 66 2.40 -30.08 39.63
N LEU A 67 3.32 -29.83 38.69
CA LEU A 67 4.74 -29.71 38.98
C LEU A 67 5.03 -28.28 39.46
N SER A 68 5.74 -28.12 40.57
CA SER A 68 6.14 -26.82 41.16
C SER A 68 7.63 -26.49 40.93
N GLY A 69 8.22 -27.13 39.93
CA GLY A 69 9.61 -27.07 39.51
C GLY A 69 9.94 -28.33 38.71
N TRP A 70 10.74 -28.20 37.65
CA TRP A 70 11.12 -29.34 36.84
C TRP A 70 12.60 -29.31 36.45
N THR A 71 13.21 -30.49 36.50
CA THR A 71 14.54 -30.77 35.99
C THR A 71 14.43 -31.87 34.94
N LEU A 72 14.68 -31.54 33.69
CA LEU A 72 14.73 -32.48 32.58
C LEU A 72 16.16 -33.00 32.42
N THR A 73 16.31 -34.32 32.30
CA THR A 73 17.60 -34.99 32.01
C THR A 73 17.46 -35.97 30.86
N TYR A 74 18.44 -35.96 29.95
CA TYR A 74 18.57 -36.95 28.87
C TYR A 74 20.03 -37.02 28.40
N ALA A 75 20.35 -37.99 27.54
CA ALA A 75 21.70 -38.17 27.02
C ALA A 75 21.70 -38.41 25.51
N TYR A 76 22.64 -37.79 24.81
CA TYR A 76 22.93 -38.13 23.41
C TYR A 76 23.81 -39.37 23.31
N THR A 77 23.70 -40.12 22.23
CA THR A 77 24.59 -41.26 21.94
C THR A 77 25.82 -40.85 21.13
N GLY A 78 25.74 -39.73 20.39
CA GLY A 78 26.78 -39.19 19.50
C GLY A 78 27.70 -38.15 20.16
N ASN A 79 28.13 -37.16 19.36
CA ASN A 79 29.05 -36.08 19.73
C ASN A 79 28.38 -34.70 19.81
N GLN A 80 27.06 -34.66 19.95
CA GLN A 80 26.26 -33.44 20.09
C GLN A 80 26.75 -32.60 21.28
N THR A 81 27.10 -31.35 21.02
CA THR A 81 27.65 -30.40 22.02
C THR A 81 26.82 -29.12 22.03
N LEU A 82 26.33 -28.75 23.21
CA LEU A 82 25.53 -27.55 23.45
C LEU A 82 26.33 -26.31 23.03
N SER A 83 25.78 -25.58 22.06
CA SER A 83 26.42 -24.43 21.44
C SER A 83 25.86 -23.15 22.05
N GLY A 84 26.33 -22.81 23.24
CA GLY A 84 25.89 -21.63 24.00
C GLY A 84 24.87 -21.94 25.08
N SER A 85 23.95 -21.00 25.36
CA SER A 85 22.84 -21.20 26.30
C SER A 85 21.54 -21.50 25.55
N GLY A 86 20.70 -22.37 26.11
CA GLY A 86 19.32 -22.55 25.63
C GLY A 86 18.36 -21.51 26.20
N TRP A 87 17.11 -21.55 25.76
CA TRP A 87 16.01 -20.72 26.24
C TRP A 87 14.94 -21.55 26.96
N SER A 88 14.05 -20.86 27.68
CA SER A 88 12.95 -21.47 28.45
C SER A 88 13.41 -22.52 29.49
N GLY A 89 14.67 -22.44 29.91
CA GLY A 89 15.29 -23.29 30.93
C GLY A 89 16.76 -22.91 31.13
N VAL A 90 17.37 -23.34 32.23
CA VAL A 90 18.81 -23.23 32.47
C VAL A 90 19.47 -24.52 32.01
N TRP A 91 20.17 -24.45 30.89
CA TRP A 91 20.78 -25.59 30.21
C TRP A 91 22.22 -25.82 30.65
N THR A 92 22.56 -27.06 30.97
CA THR A 92 23.93 -27.50 31.24
C THR A 92 24.17 -28.85 30.57
N GLN A 93 25.41 -29.07 30.12
CA GLN A 93 25.84 -30.35 29.55
C GLN A 93 27.14 -30.79 30.20
N SER A 94 27.21 -32.06 30.60
CA SER A 94 28.42 -32.72 31.07
C SER A 94 28.62 -34.02 30.30
N GLY A 95 29.66 -34.04 29.44
CA GLY A 95 29.83 -35.11 28.46
C GLY A 95 28.61 -35.23 27.56
N LYS A 96 27.99 -36.41 27.53
CA LYS A 96 26.78 -36.69 26.73
C LYS A 96 25.46 -36.35 27.43
N ASN A 97 25.51 -36.04 28.72
CA ASN A 97 24.32 -35.82 29.55
C ASN A 97 23.93 -34.34 29.53
N VAL A 98 22.66 -34.08 29.24
CA VAL A 98 22.04 -32.76 29.23
C VAL A 98 21.10 -32.66 30.42
N THR A 99 21.20 -31.55 31.16
CA THR A 99 20.33 -31.21 32.29
C THR A 99 19.74 -29.82 32.05
N VAL A 100 18.42 -29.69 32.16
CA VAL A 100 17.68 -28.43 32.00
C VAL A 100 16.84 -28.18 33.24
N ASN A 101 17.10 -27.07 33.94
CA ASN A 101 16.29 -26.64 35.09
C ASN A 101 15.28 -25.57 34.69
N SER A 102 14.08 -25.62 35.27
CA SER A 102 13.06 -24.59 35.07
C SER A 102 13.52 -23.19 35.47
N LEU A 103 13.01 -22.17 34.78
CA LEU A 103 13.09 -20.77 35.19
C LEU A 103 11.92 -20.44 36.12
N SER A 104 12.03 -19.36 36.91
CA SER A 104 11.01 -18.97 37.89
C SER A 104 9.61 -18.78 37.29
N TRP A 105 9.52 -18.31 36.05
CA TRP A 105 8.26 -18.05 35.36
C TRP A 105 7.62 -19.30 34.72
N ASN A 106 8.37 -20.41 34.54
CA ASN A 106 7.85 -21.66 33.96
C ASN A 106 8.04 -22.90 34.85
N ALA A 107 8.38 -22.72 36.12
CA ALA A 107 8.52 -23.80 37.09
C ALA A 107 7.20 -24.58 37.28
N GLY A 108 6.06 -23.90 37.14
CA GLY A 108 4.73 -24.50 37.25
C GLY A 108 4.26 -25.21 35.98
N ILE A 109 4.01 -26.52 36.03
CA ILE A 109 3.29 -27.25 34.95
C ILE A 109 2.05 -27.91 35.55
N ALA A 110 0.87 -27.34 35.29
CA ALA A 110 -0.41 -27.90 35.73
C ALA A 110 -0.65 -29.31 35.12
N PRO A 111 -1.53 -30.14 35.72
CA PRO A 111 -2.02 -31.37 35.08
C PRO A 111 -2.52 -31.10 33.65
N GLY A 112 -2.04 -31.86 32.67
CA GLY A 112 -2.33 -31.65 31.24
C GLY A 112 -1.60 -30.47 30.59
N GLY A 113 -0.82 -29.70 31.35
CA GLY A 113 0.02 -28.62 30.86
C GLY A 113 1.37 -29.09 30.32
N ASN A 114 2.13 -28.17 29.71
CA ASN A 114 3.46 -28.46 29.19
C ASN A 114 4.45 -27.30 29.35
N ALA A 115 5.74 -27.60 29.24
CA ALA A 115 6.82 -26.65 29.08
C ALA A 115 7.71 -27.07 27.90
N THR A 116 8.23 -26.11 27.13
CA THR A 116 9.03 -26.40 25.92
C THR A 116 10.36 -25.65 25.94
N PRO A 117 11.36 -26.10 26.72
CA PRO A 117 12.72 -25.63 26.60
C PRO A 117 13.33 -25.96 25.22
N GLY A 118 14.18 -25.06 24.71
CA GLY A 118 14.95 -25.29 23.48
C GLY A 118 16.40 -24.84 23.58
N ALA A 119 17.27 -25.42 22.74
CA ALA A 119 18.70 -25.08 22.70
C ALA A 119 19.34 -25.45 21.36
N ASN A 120 20.46 -24.79 21.02
CA ASN A 120 21.25 -25.13 19.83
C ASN A 120 22.41 -26.07 20.19
N PHE A 121 22.67 -27.05 19.34
CA PHE A 121 23.76 -28.02 19.45
C PHE A 121 24.58 -28.08 18.16
N ALA A 122 25.87 -28.37 18.30
CA ALA A 122 26.77 -28.69 17.19
C ALA A 122 27.09 -30.19 17.21
N TYR A 123 27.27 -30.79 16.04
CA TYR A 123 27.66 -32.19 15.91
C TYR A 123 28.42 -32.42 14.60
N SER A 124 28.98 -33.61 14.41
CA SER A 124 29.49 -34.05 13.10
C SER A 124 29.06 -35.48 12.83
N GLY A 125 28.80 -35.80 11.55
CA GLY A 125 28.33 -37.13 11.16
C GLY A 125 26.82 -37.29 11.32
N SER A 126 26.37 -38.18 12.20
CA SER A 126 24.94 -38.50 12.37
C SER A 126 24.36 -37.84 13.62
N ASN A 127 23.16 -37.24 13.48
CA ASN A 127 22.44 -36.62 14.59
C ASN A 127 21.39 -37.56 15.21
N ALA A 128 21.83 -38.57 15.94
CA ALA A 128 20.90 -39.48 16.62
C ALA A 128 20.19 -38.80 17.80
N ALA A 129 18.84 -38.84 17.81
CA ALA A 129 18.02 -38.32 18.90
C ALA A 129 18.21 -39.13 20.21
N PRO A 130 18.02 -38.50 21.39
CA PRO A 130 18.01 -39.21 22.67
C PRO A 130 16.83 -40.20 22.76
N THR A 131 17.08 -41.37 23.32
CA THR A 131 16.08 -42.45 23.44
C THR A 131 15.42 -42.55 24.82
N ALA A 132 15.85 -41.73 25.78
CA ALA A 132 15.30 -41.71 27.12
C ALA A 132 15.36 -40.30 27.72
N PHE A 133 14.26 -39.89 28.34
CA PHE A 133 14.11 -38.63 29.06
C PHE A 133 13.60 -38.91 30.47
N ALA A 134 14.03 -38.12 31.43
CA ALA A 134 13.49 -38.13 32.78
C ALA A 134 13.20 -36.71 33.27
N VAL A 135 12.10 -36.52 33.99
CA VAL A 135 11.72 -35.27 34.65
C VAL A 135 11.68 -35.50 36.15
N ASN A 136 12.43 -34.68 36.90
CA ASN A 136 12.62 -34.82 38.35
C ASN A 136 13.05 -36.25 38.75
N GLY A 137 13.92 -36.87 37.93
CA GLY A 137 14.41 -38.23 38.12
C GLY A 137 13.43 -39.34 37.76
N THR A 138 12.21 -39.02 37.31
CA THR A 138 11.24 -40.02 36.84
C THR A 138 11.29 -40.16 35.33
N THR A 139 11.48 -41.37 34.81
CA THR A 139 11.51 -41.65 33.36
C THR A 139 10.15 -41.31 32.73
N CYS A 140 10.17 -40.49 31.69
CA CYS A 140 8.97 -40.12 30.94
C CYS A 140 8.71 -41.09 29.78
N THR A 141 7.45 -41.25 29.39
CA THR A 141 7.10 -41.91 28.14
C THR A 141 7.37 -40.97 26.95
N GLY A 142 7.66 -41.47 25.74
CA GLY A 142 7.69 -40.61 24.54
C GLY A 142 9.01 -40.45 23.77
N ALA A 143 9.99 -41.36 23.84
CA ALA A 143 11.10 -41.35 22.87
C ALA A 143 10.69 -41.84 21.46
N HIS A 144 9.44 -41.60 21.06
CA HIS A 144 8.90 -42.04 19.77
C HIS A 144 9.42 -41.13 18.66
N GLN A 145 10.24 -41.65 17.76
CA GLN A 145 10.68 -40.91 16.59
C GLN A 145 9.56 -40.82 15.54
N PRO A 146 9.24 -39.60 15.03
CA PRO A 146 8.30 -39.45 13.92
C PRO A 146 8.75 -40.20 12.66
N PRO A 147 7.83 -40.59 11.76
CA PRO A 147 8.18 -41.29 10.53
C PRO A 147 8.96 -40.37 9.59
N VAL A 148 9.86 -40.94 8.79
CA VAL A 148 10.60 -40.22 7.74
C VAL A 148 9.88 -40.39 6.41
N ALA A 149 9.65 -39.31 5.67
CA ALA A 149 9.09 -39.30 4.33
C ALA A 149 10.09 -38.73 3.32
N THR A 150 10.23 -39.37 2.16
CA THR A 150 11.03 -38.87 1.04
C THR A 150 10.17 -38.88 -0.21
N LEU A 151 9.96 -37.71 -0.82
CA LEU A 151 9.32 -37.59 -2.13
C LEU A 151 10.32 -38.06 -3.19
N THR A 152 9.93 -39.07 -3.98
CA THR A 152 10.76 -39.67 -5.04
C THR A 152 10.32 -39.25 -6.44
N SER A 153 9.12 -38.70 -6.59
CA SER A 153 8.62 -38.03 -7.79
C SER A 153 7.61 -36.96 -7.39
N PRO A 154 7.57 -35.79 -8.07
CA PRO A 154 8.45 -35.34 -9.15
C PRO A 154 9.86 -34.97 -8.66
N ALA A 155 10.80 -34.86 -9.59
CA ALA A 155 12.10 -34.25 -9.29
C ALA A 155 11.95 -32.73 -9.11
N PRO A 156 12.73 -32.10 -8.20
CA PRO A 156 12.78 -30.64 -8.12
C PRO A 156 13.13 -30.00 -9.46
N GLY A 157 12.38 -28.97 -9.85
CA GLY A 157 12.49 -28.28 -11.14
C GLY A 157 11.74 -28.94 -12.30
N ALA A 158 11.03 -30.05 -12.09
CA ALA A 158 10.28 -30.71 -13.16
C ALA A 158 9.21 -29.80 -13.77
N SER A 159 9.01 -29.91 -15.09
CA SER A 159 7.99 -29.16 -15.82
C SER A 159 6.96 -30.10 -16.43
N TYR A 160 5.69 -29.76 -16.27
CA TYR A 160 4.54 -30.49 -16.82
C TYR A 160 3.72 -29.55 -17.71
N ALA A 161 3.02 -30.10 -18.70
CA ALA A 161 2.06 -29.33 -19.50
C ALA A 161 0.72 -29.19 -18.74
N ALA A 162 0.01 -28.07 -18.87
CA ALA A 162 -1.34 -27.92 -18.33
C ALA A 162 -2.25 -29.07 -18.81
N GLY A 163 -2.95 -29.70 -17.85
CA GLY A 163 -3.80 -30.86 -18.09
C GLY A 163 -3.08 -32.21 -18.10
N ALA A 164 -1.74 -32.25 -18.14
CA ALA A 164 -1.00 -33.49 -17.89
C ALA A 164 -1.03 -33.83 -16.39
N ALA A 165 -1.12 -35.12 -16.06
CA ALA A 165 -1.07 -35.54 -14.68
C ALA A 165 0.36 -35.48 -14.12
N VAL A 166 0.51 -34.93 -12.92
CA VAL A 166 1.79 -34.86 -12.19
C VAL A 166 1.94 -36.12 -11.33
N PRO A 167 2.95 -36.97 -11.56
CA PRO A 167 3.18 -38.16 -10.76
C PRO A 167 3.83 -37.79 -9.42
N LEU A 168 3.11 -38.04 -8.32
CA LEU A 168 3.61 -37.97 -6.95
C LEU A 168 3.94 -39.38 -6.46
N ALA A 169 5.16 -39.60 -5.99
CA ALA A 169 5.56 -40.86 -5.37
C ALA A 169 6.44 -40.56 -4.16
N ALA A 170 6.30 -41.37 -3.11
CA ALA A 170 7.09 -41.21 -1.91
C ALA A 170 7.45 -42.55 -1.27
N THR A 171 8.59 -42.58 -0.57
CA THR A 171 8.94 -43.63 0.38
C THR A 171 8.74 -43.10 1.79
N ALA A 172 8.22 -43.94 2.69
CA ALA A 172 8.10 -43.61 4.10
C ALA A 172 8.57 -44.76 4.97
N SER A 173 9.19 -44.44 6.11
CA SER A 173 9.65 -45.42 7.10
C SER A 173 9.38 -44.94 8.52
N ALA A 174 8.90 -45.83 9.38
CA ALA A 174 8.73 -45.60 10.81
C ALA A 174 9.80 -46.36 11.62
N SER A 175 10.11 -45.90 12.82
CA SER A 175 11.07 -46.50 13.75
C SER A 175 10.42 -46.85 15.10
N ASP A 176 11.21 -47.32 16.05
CA ASP A 176 10.79 -47.63 17.44
C ASP A 176 9.61 -48.60 17.58
N GLY A 177 9.43 -49.47 16.58
CA GLY A 177 8.37 -50.48 16.53
C GLY A 177 7.02 -49.97 16.00
N ALA A 178 6.93 -48.71 15.59
CA ALA A 178 5.75 -48.18 14.88
C ALA A 178 5.74 -48.61 13.40
N ALA A 179 4.56 -48.61 12.80
CA ALA A 179 4.37 -48.83 11.37
C ALA A 179 3.85 -47.55 10.69
N VAL A 180 4.24 -47.29 9.44
CA VAL A 180 3.65 -46.17 8.68
C VAL A 180 2.17 -46.47 8.45
N SER A 181 1.29 -45.59 8.91
CA SER A 181 -0.17 -45.73 8.83
C SER A 181 -0.73 -45.13 7.53
N LYS A 182 -0.17 -44.02 7.04
CA LYS A 182 -0.52 -43.39 5.76
C LYS A 182 0.56 -42.39 5.30
N VAL A 183 0.54 -42.05 4.02
CA VAL A 183 1.26 -40.92 3.42
C VAL A 183 0.25 -40.00 2.75
N GLU A 184 0.37 -38.71 2.99
CA GLU A 184 -0.41 -37.66 2.35
C GLU A 184 0.46 -36.88 1.38
N PHE A 185 -0.09 -36.50 0.22
CA PHE A 185 0.58 -35.67 -0.76
C PHE A 185 -0.05 -34.28 -0.78
N TYR A 186 0.77 -33.25 -0.83
CA TYR A 186 0.36 -31.84 -0.77
C TYR A 186 0.88 -31.05 -1.96
N ASP A 187 0.14 -30.01 -2.35
CA ASP A 187 0.63 -28.85 -3.10
C ASP A 187 0.47 -27.61 -2.22
N ASN A 188 1.58 -26.97 -1.86
CA ASN A 188 1.62 -25.95 -0.82
C ASN A 188 0.90 -26.47 0.45
N ALA A 189 -0.11 -25.76 0.96
CA ALA A 189 -0.89 -26.22 2.12
C ALA A 189 -2.07 -27.16 1.76
N THR A 190 -2.35 -27.39 0.48
CA THR A 190 -3.54 -28.11 0.01
C THR A 190 -3.26 -29.61 -0.05
N LEU A 191 -4.03 -30.40 0.69
CA LEU A 191 -3.99 -31.86 0.61
C LEU A 191 -4.55 -32.32 -0.75
N LEU A 192 -3.73 -33.04 -1.52
CA LEU A 192 -4.11 -33.61 -2.82
C LEU A 192 -4.66 -35.02 -2.68
N ALA A 193 -3.99 -35.87 -1.89
CA ALA A 193 -4.34 -37.27 -1.74
C ALA A 193 -3.80 -37.86 -0.44
N THR A 194 -4.46 -38.93 0.03
CA THR A 194 -3.99 -39.80 1.10
C THR A 194 -3.84 -41.22 0.56
N ASP A 195 -2.67 -41.82 0.75
CA ASP A 195 -2.38 -43.20 0.38
C ASP A 195 -1.98 -44.00 1.64
N THR A 196 -2.66 -45.11 1.88
CA THR A 196 -2.44 -45.97 3.05
C THR A 196 -1.59 -47.20 2.74
N THR A 197 -1.24 -47.45 1.48
CA THR A 197 -0.60 -48.71 1.06
C THR A 197 0.68 -48.44 0.28
N ALA A 198 1.82 -48.92 0.78
CA ALA A 198 3.08 -48.83 0.05
C ALA A 198 3.09 -49.76 -1.20
N PRO A 199 3.68 -49.36 -2.34
CA PRO A 199 4.39 -48.10 -2.58
C PRO A 199 3.44 -46.90 -2.71
N TYR A 200 3.72 -45.82 -1.96
CA TYR A 200 2.84 -44.66 -1.89
C TYR A 200 2.95 -43.82 -3.16
N ALA A 201 1.85 -43.69 -3.90
CA ALA A 201 1.82 -42.96 -5.15
C ALA A 201 0.46 -42.33 -5.44
N PHE A 202 0.48 -41.18 -6.10
CA PHE A 202 -0.69 -40.48 -6.57
C PHE A 202 -0.42 -39.83 -7.93
N SER A 203 -1.42 -39.86 -8.82
CA SER A 203 -1.35 -39.17 -10.11
C SER A 203 -2.24 -37.93 -10.03
N TRP A 204 -1.62 -36.76 -9.85
CA TRP A 204 -2.33 -35.50 -9.68
C TRP A 204 -2.78 -34.93 -11.02
N ALA A 205 -4.05 -35.14 -11.34
CA ALA A 205 -4.69 -34.57 -12.53
C ALA A 205 -5.20 -33.15 -12.28
N GLY A 206 -5.13 -32.29 -13.30
CA GLY A 206 -5.73 -30.95 -13.25
C GLY A 206 -4.96 -29.92 -12.41
N ALA A 207 -3.64 -30.08 -12.28
CA ALA A 207 -2.79 -29.05 -11.69
C ALA A 207 -2.98 -27.71 -12.45
N ALA A 208 -3.14 -26.63 -11.70
CA ALA A 208 -3.24 -25.27 -12.27
C ALA A 208 -1.92 -24.91 -12.99
N ALA A 209 -1.95 -23.96 -13.92
CA ALA A 209 -0.70 -23.46 -14.49
C ALA A 209 0.03 -22.58 -13.45
N GLY A 210 1.36 -22.66 -13.41
CA GLY A 210 2.18 -21.89 -12.48
C GLY A 210 3.21 -22.75 -11.72
N SER A 211 3.82 -22.14 -10.72
CA SER A 211 4.77 -22.82 -9.83
C SER A 211 4.04 -23.51 -8.68
N HIS A 212 4.42 -24.74 -8.41
CA HIS A 212 3.88 -25.56 -7.33
C HIS A 212 4.99 -26.07 -6.43
N SER A 213 4.68 -26.28 -5.16
CA SER A 213 5.60 -26.84 -4.18
C SER A 213 4.98 -28.10 -3.59
N VAL A 214 5.32 -29.25 -4.14
CA VAL A 214 4.73 -30.53 -3.74
C VAL A 214 5.59 -31.27 -2.73
N TYR A 215 4.96 -31.89 -1.74
CA TYR A 215 5.67 -32.70 -0.74
C TYR A 215 4.80 -33.84 -0.21
N ALA A 216 5.43 -34.80 0.46
CA ALA A 216 4.77 -35.93 1.11
C ALA A 216 4.87 -35.83 2.63
N LYS A 217 3.79 -36.19 3.33
CA LYS A 217 3.70 -36.25 4.79
C LYS A 217 3.33 -37.65 5.24
N ALA A 218 4.25 -38.35 5.89
CA ALA A 218 4.00 -39.67 6.46
C ALA A 218 3.40 -39.55 7.87
N TYR A 219 2.56 -40.51 8.22
CA TYR A 219 2.00 -40.74 9.54
C TYR A 219 2.34 -42.15 9.98
N ASP A 220 2.56 -42.38 11.27
CA ASP A 220 2.72 -43.72 11.82
C ASP A 220 1.51 -44.18 12.65
N SER A 221 1.59 -45.40 13.18
CA SER A 221 0.56 -46.07 13.96
C SER A 221 0.29 -45.42 15.33
N THR A 222 1.12 -44.48 15.76
CA THR A 222 0.96 -43.72 17.01
C THR A 222 0.42 -42.31 16.77
N GLY A 223 0.34 -41.89 15.49
CA GLY A 223 -0.16 -40.58 15.07
C GLY A 223 0.94 -39.52 14.90
N ALA A 224 2.22 -39.86 15.04
CA ALA A 224 3.31 -38.93 14.76
C ALA A 224 3.50 -38.76 13.24
N THR A 225 4.07 -37.62 12.84
CA THR A 225 4.17 -37.23 11.41
C THR A 225 5.55 -36.72 11.03
N GLY A 226 5.97 -36.97 9.79
CA GLY A 226 7.15 -36.33 9.20
C GLY A 226 6.95 -36.01 7.72
N GLU A 227 7.57 -34.91 7.28
CA GLU A 227 7.40 -34.34 5.93
C GLU A 227 8.69 -34.50 5.12
N SER A 228 8.55 -34.66 3.81
CA SER A 228 9.68 -34.65 2.87
C SER A 228 10.13 -33.22 2.58
N VAL A 229 11.35 -33.08 2.04
CA VAL A 229 11.74 -31.82 1.36
C VAL A 229 10.76 -31.55 0.21
N PRO A 230 10.24 -30.33 0.05
CA PRO A 230 9.37 -29.99 -1.07
C PRO A 230 10.12 -30.01 -2.41
N ALA A 231 9.45 -30.50 -3.45
CA ALA A 231 9.90 -30.35 -4.83
C ALA A 231 9.13 -29.20 -5.48
N GLY A 232 9.85 -28.14 -5.85
CA GLY A 232 9.30 -27.08 -6.70
C GLY A 232 9.12 -27.60 -8.13
N ILE A 233 7.94 -27.48 -8.71
CA ILE A 233 7.66 -27.85 -10.11
C ILE A 233 6.97 -26.71 -10.84
N THR A 234 6.97 -26.75 -12.18
CA THR A 234 6.24 -25.79 -13.02
C THR A 234 5.22 -26.51 -13.88
N VAL A 235 3.99 -26.02 -13.91
CA VAL A 235 2.96 -26.45 -14.87
C VAL A 235 2.80 -25.35 -15.92
N ALA A 236 3.22 -25.61 -17.15
CA ALA A 236 3.17 -24.66 -18.25
C ALA A 236 1.72 -24.36 -18.67
N ALA A 237 1.40 -23.09 -18.93
CA ALA A 237 0.07 -22.69 -19.38
C ALA A 237 -0.30 -23.35 -20.72
N GLY A 238 -1.50 -23.95 -20.78
CA GLY A 238 -2.04 -24.56 -22.00
C GLY A 238 -2.61 -23.53 -22.98
N PRO A 239 -3.04 -23.94 -24.18
CA PRO A 239 -3.75 -23.06 -25.11
C PRO A 239 -5.04 -22.56 -24.45
N ALA A 240 -5.40 -21.31 -24.69
CA ALA A 240 -6.51 -20.62 -24.03
C ALA A 240 -7.35 -19.85 -25.04
N VAL A 241 -8.63 -19.66 -24.71
CA VAL A 241 -9.44 -18.61 -25.30
C VAL A 241 -9.12 -17.33 -24.54
N THR A 242 -8.89 -16.25 -25.27
CA THR A 242 -8.72 -14.91 -24.71
C THR A 242 -9.89 -14.05 -25.16
N ALA A 243 -10.44 -13.23 -24.27
CA ALA A 243 -11.52 -12.30 -24.56
C ALA A 243 -11.11 -10.87 -24.25
N THR A 244 -11.55 -9.92 -25.09
CA THR A 244 -11.18 -8.51 -24.98
C THR A 244 -12.40 -7.63 -25.37
N PRO A 245 -12.93 -6.80 -24.47
CA PRO A 245 -12.56 -6.69 -23.06
C PRO A 245 -13.12 -7.84 -22.20
N VAL A 246 -12.52 -8.08 -21.03
CA VAL A 246 -13.02 -9.07 -20.03
C VAL A 246 -14.14 -8.52 -19.14
N SER A 247 -14.42 -7.22 -19.22
CA SER A 247 -15.67 -6.66 -18.72
C SER A 247 -16.22 -5.63 -19.68
N LEU A 248 -17.54 -5.58 -19.83
CA LEU A 248 -18.20 -4.53 -20.60
C LEU A 248 -19.53 -4.14 -19.96
N SER A 249 -20.02 -2.96 -20.28
CA SER A 249 -21.36 -2.54 -19.87
C SER A 249 -22.24 -2.37 -21.09
N VAL A 250 -23.51 -2.80 -21.00
CA VAL A 250 -24.49 -2.68 -22.07
C VAL A 250 -25.72 -1.95 -21.55
N THR A 251 -26.03 -0.83 -22.18
CA THR A 251 -27.26 -0.07 -21.88
C THR A 251 -28.48 -0.86 -22.31
N GLN A 252 -29.54 -0.84 -21.51
CA GLN A 252 -30.84 -1.46 -21.80
C GLN A 252 -31.30 -1.17 -23.23
N GLY A 253 -31.70 -2.21 -23.96
CA GLY A 253 -32.13 -2.15 -25.34
C GLY A 253 -31.01 -1.87 -26.36
N LYS A 254 -29.74 -1.91 -25.95
CA LYS A 254 -28.58 -1.77 -26.83
C LYS A 254 -27.77 -3.06 -26.91
N THR A 255 -26.80 -3.05 -27.80
CA THR A 255 -25.81 -4.11 -27.95
C THR A 255 -24.46 -3.67 -27.42
N GLY A 256 -23.70 -4.63 -26.91
CA GLY A 256 -22.28 -4.50 -26.62
C GLY A 256 -21.51 -5.63 -27.28
N THR A 257 -20.24 -5.42 -27.55
CA THR A 257 -19.40 -6.42 -28.20
C THR A 257 -18.11 -6.64 -27.42
N PHE A 258 -17.67 -7.89 -27.37
CA PHE A 258 -16.29 -8.25 -27.05
C PHE A 258 -15.76 -9.15 -28.15
N THR A 259 -14.45 -9.32 -28.20
CA THR A 259 -13.80 -10.20 -29.17
C THR A 259 -13.16 -11.38 -28.47
N VAL A 260 -13.01 -12.49 -29.19
CA VAL A 260 -12.28 -13.67 -28.74
C VAL A 260 -11.22 -14.09 -29.76
N LYS A 261 -10.10 -14.63 -29.28
CA LYS A 261 -9.06 -15.31 -30.08
C LYS A 261 -8.42 -16.44 -29.29
N LEU A 262 -7.63 -17.29 -29.94
CA LEU A 262 -6.82 -18.29 -29.24
C LEU A 262 -5.45 -17.71 -28.84
N SER A 263 -4.89 -18.19 -27.73
CA SER A 263 -3.57 -17.78 -27.25
C SER A 263 -2.40 -18.44 -27.98
N ALA A 264 -2.65 -19.54 -28.71
CA ALA A 264 -1.64 -20.26 -29.48
C ALA A 264 -2.23 -20.83 -30.77
N GLN A 265 -1.37 -21.08 -31.76
CA GLN A 265 -1.75 -21.71 -33.02
C GLN A 265 -2.25 -23.14 -32.76
N PRO A 266 -3.50 -23.47 -33.11
CA PRO A 266 -4.00 -24.83 -32.97
C PRO A 266 -3.50 -25.71 -34.11
N THR A 267 -3.45 -27.02 -33.90
CA THR A 267 -3.06 -28.01 -34.92
C THR A 267 -4.22 -28.45 -35.82
N ALA A 268 -5.46 -28.10 -35.45
CA ALA A 268 -6.69 -28.33 -36.18
C ALA A 268 -7.70 -27.21 -35.87
N ASP A 269 -8.84 -27.18 -36.56
CA ASP A 269 -9.87 -26.18 -36.29
C ASP A 269 -10.46 -26.34 -34.88
N VAL A 270 -10.59 -25.22 -34.17
CA VAL A 270 -11.11 -25.11 -32.81
C VAL A 270 -12.38 -24.28 -32.83
N THR A 271 -13.47 -24.85 -32.33
CA THR A 271 -14.73 -24.11 -32.15
C THR A 271 -14.82 -23.56 -30.73
N VAL A 272 -14.89 -22.24 -30.62
CA VAL A 272 -15.15 -21.52 -29.37
C VAL A 272 -16.63 -21.22 -29.27
N SER A 273 -17.27 -21.77 -28.23
CA SER A 273 -18.68 -21.53 -27.91
C SER A 273 -18.78 -20.52 -26.78
N THR A 274 -19.64 -19.51 -26.95
CA THR A 274 -19.88 -18.47 -25.95
C THR A 274 -21.31 -18.52 -25.44
N ALA A 275 -21.47 -18.64 -24.13
CA ALA A 275 -22.78 -18.64 -23.47
C ALA A 275 -22.74 -17.92 -22.13
N ARG A 276 -23.89 -17.41 -21.67
CA ARG A 276 -24.04 -16.89 -20.31
C ARG A 276 -23.89 -18.05 -19.31
N SER A 277 -22.91 -17.95 -18.42
CA SER A 277 -22.64 -18.95 -17.38
C SER A 277 -23.28 -18.60 -16.04
N SER A 278 -23.54 -17.32 -15.74
CA SER A 278 -24.24 -16.90 -14.53
C SER A 278 -24.82 -15.49 -14.63
N GLY A 279 -25.66 -15.11 -13.65
CA GLY A 279 -26.13 -13.74 -13.45
C GLY A 279 -27.34 -13.33 -14.29
N ASN A 280 -27.41 -12.04 -14.59
CA ASN A 280 -28.57 -11.36 -15.16
C ASN A 280 -29.09 -12.03 -16.46
N THR A 281 -30.35 -12.46 -16.44
CA THR A 281 -30.96 -13.19 -17.54
C THR A 281 -31.36 -12.32 -18.73
N GLY A 282 -31.45 -11.00 -18.56
CA GLY A 282 -31.73 -10.03 -19.60
C GLY A 282 -30.54 -9.68 -20.50
N LEU A 283 -29.34 -10.21 -20.19
CA LEU A 283 -28.18 -10.14 -21.06
C LEU A 283 -28.06 -11.44 -21.87
N THR A 284 -28.06 -11.35 -23.20
CA THR A 284 -28.04 -12.51 -24.10
C THR A 284 -27.00 -12.38 -25.20
N VAL A 285 -26.46 -13.52 -25.68
CA VAL A 285 -25.60 -13.54 -26.87
C VAL A 285 -26.48 -13.44 -28.10
N SER A 286 -26.40 -12.33 -28.84
CA SER A 286 -27.17 -12.08 -30.05
C SER A 286 -26.38 -12.33 -31.34
N GLY A 287 -25.05 -12.47 -31.25
CA GLY A 287 -24.17 -12.82 -32.36
C GLY A 287 -22.84 -13.42 -31.87
N GLY A 288 -22.23 -14.30 -32.67
CA GLY A 288 -20.94 -14.93 -32.30
C GLY A 288 -21.01 -15.98 -31.19
N ALA A 289 -22.15 -16.62 -30.99
CA ALA A 289 -22.31 -17.70 -29.99
C ALA A 289 -21.43 -18.93 -30.28
N SER A 290 -20.99 -19.12 -31.53
CA SER A 290 -20.06 -20.16 -31.96
C SER A 290 -19.13 -19.58 -33.02
N LEU A 291 -17.82 -19.62 -32.78
CA LEU A 291 -16.78 -19.04 -33.63
C LEU A 291 -15.69 -20.09 -33.90
N THR A 292 -15.26 -20.24 -35.15
CA THR A 292 -14.26 -21.25 -35.55
C THR A 292 -12.91 -20.61 -35.81
N PHE A 293 -11.87 -21.15 -35.17
CA PHE A 293 -10.48 -20.74 -35.29
C PHE A 293 -9.66 -21.86 -35.94
N THR A 294 -9.06 -21.56 -37.09
CA THR A 294 -8.18 -22.44 -37.86
C THR A 294 -6.72 -22.17 -37.50
N PRO A 295 -5.77 -23.04 -37.90
CA PRO A 295 -4.34 -22.74 -37.79
C PRO A 295 -3.91 -21.44 -38.49
N ALA A 296 -4.70 -20.90 -39.41
CA ALA A 296 -4.38 -19.67 -40.14
C ALA A 296 -4.98 -18.39 -39.52
N ASN A 297 -6.10 -18.48 -38.78
CA ASN A 297 -6.80 -17.31 -38.25
C ASN A 297 -6.91 -17.28 -36.71
N TRP A 298 -6.26 -18.22 -36.00
CA TRP A 298 -6.35 -18.38 -34.55
C TRP A 298 -6.08 -17.10 -33.74
N ALA A 299 -5.16 -16.25 -34.23
CA ALA A 299 -4.77 -14.99 -33.60
C ALA A 299 -5.66 -13.80 -34.02
N THR A 300 -6.51 -13.98 -35.03
CA THR A 300 -7.43 -12.94 -35.52
C THR A 300 -8.64 -12.87 -34.61
N ALA A 301 -8.83 -11.73 -33.93
CA ALA A 301 -9.95 -11.51 -33.03
C ALA A 301 -11.30 -11.61 -33.79
N GLN A 302 -12.20 -12.43 -33.27
CA GLN A 302 -13.57 -12.60 -33.81
C GLN A 302 -14.59 -12.07 -32.81
N THR A 303 -15.67 -11.45 -33.29
CA THR A 303 -16.60 -10.68 -32.46
C THR A 303 -17.73 -11.53 -31.89
N VAL A 304 -17.99 -11.38 -30.59
CA VAL A 304 -19.22 -11.78 -29.90
C VAL A 304 -20.05 -10.53 -29.67
N THR A 305 -21.34 -10.59 -30.01
CA THR A 305 -22.32 -9.51 -29.76
C THR A 305 -23.29 -9.95 -28.67
N LEU A 306 -23.48 -9.08 -27.70
CA LEU A 306 -24.44 -9.22 -26.61
C LEU A 306 -25.54 -8.18 -26.76
N THR A 307 -26.75 -8.52 -26.35
CA THR A 307 -27.89 -7.59 -26.25
C THR A 307 -28.36 -7.54 -24.81
N ALA A 308 -28.64 -6.33 -24.31
CA ALA A 308 -29.38 -6.12 -23.08
C ALA A 308 -30.87 -5.94 -23.39
N ASP A 309 -31.73 -6.55 -22.57
CA ASP A 309 -33.16 -6.34 -22.57
C ASP A 309 -33.52 -4.86 -22.34
N ALA A 310 -34.77 -4.50 -22.58
CA ALA A 310 -35.24 -3.12 -22.41
C ALA A 310 -35.37 -2.71 -20.92
N THR A 311 -35.33 -3.68 -20.00
CA THR A 311 -35.44 -3.48 -18.55
C THR A 311 -34.59 -4.53 -17.82
N GLY A 312 -34.00 -4.14 -16.69
CA GLY A 312 -33.16 -5.03 -15.90
C GLY A 312 -32.03 -4.29 -15.21
N THR A 313 -31.36 -4.92 -14.26
CA THR A 313 -30.18 -4.35 -13.59
C THR A 313 -29.26 -5.47 -13.15
N GLY A 314 -27.97 -5.18 -13.07
CA GLY A 314 -26.96 -6.12 -12.57
C GLY A 314 -26.22 -6.82 -13.71
N SER A 315 -25.29 -7.68 -13.32
CA SER A 315 -24.32 -8.26 -14.25
C SER A 315 -24.57 -9.73 -14.55
N ALA A 316 -24.07 -10.18 -15.69
CA ALA A 316 -23.99 -11.58 -16.10
C ALA A 316 -22.56 -11.94 -16.50
N THR A 317 -22.14 -13.17 -16.23
CA THR A 317 -20.87 -13.69 -16.75
C THR A 317 -21.14 -14.50 -17.99
N PHE A 318 -20.38 -14.23 -19.06
CA PHE A 318 -20.37 -15.01 -20.30
C PHE A 318 -19.06 -15.75 -20.40
N THR A 319 -19.12 -17.04 -20.69
CA THR A 319 -17.94 -17.89 -20.82
C THR A 319 -17.78 -18.30 -22.27
N ALA A 320 -16.63 -17.96 -22.85
CA ALA A 320 -16.18 -18.42 -24.16
C ALA A 320 -15.22 -19.60 -23.96
N SER A 321 -15.64 -20.79 -24.38
CA SER A 321 -14.96 -22.06 -24.10
C SER A 321 -14.73 -22.89 -25.35
N ALA A 322 -13.61 -23.60 -25.39
CA ALA A 322 -13.30 -24.63 -26.38
C ALA A 322 -12.67 -25.85 -25.71
N THR A 323 -12.89 -27.05 -26.26
CA THR A 323 -12.31 -28.28 -25.73
C THR A 323 -10.79 -28.21 -25.70
N GLY A 324 -10.19 -28.58 -24.56
CA GLY A 324 -8.73 -28.55 -24.38
C GLY A 324 -8.14 -27.14 -24.23
N HIS A 325 -8.97 -26.10 -24.11
CA HIS A 325 -8.54 -24.73 -23.90
C HIS A 325 -9.06 -24.17 -22.58
N THR A 326 -8.24 -23.37 -21.89
CA THR A 326 -8.73 -22.55 -20.78
C THR A 326 -9.76 -21.55 -21.32
N ALA A 327 -10.94 -21.48 -20.68
CA ALA A 327 -12.03 -20.61 -21.12
C ALA A 327 -11.79 -19.15 -20.72
N ALA A 328 -12.29 -18.20 -21.52
CA ALA A 328 -12.35 -16.80 -21.15
C ALA A 328 -13.71 -16.48 -20.52
N ALA A 329 -13.73 -15.73 -19.43
CA ALA A 329 -14.94 -15.19 -18.82
C ALA A 329 -15.01 -13.68 -19.07
N VAL A 330 -16.20 -13.20 -19.45
CA VAL A 330 -16.50 -11.78 -19.65
C VAL A 330 -17.67 -11.39 -18.74
N THR A 331 -17.43 -10.44 -17.83
CA THR A 331 -18.50 -9.89 -16.98
C THR A 331 -19.17 -8.73 -17.68
N VAL A 332 -20.49 -8.80 -17.81
CA VAL A 332 -21.28 -7.85 -18.58
C VAL A 332 -22.29 -7.23 -17.64
N THR A 333 -22.25 -5.91 -17.46
CA THR A 333 -23.18 -5.18 -16.59
C THR A 333 -24.27 -4.54 -17.42
N GLU A 334 -25.54 -4.84 -17.10
CA GLU A 334 -26.68 -4.14 -17.71
C GLU A 334 -26.88 -2.79 -17.03
N LEU A 335 -26.98 -1.74 -17.84
CA LEU A 335 -27.17 -0.37 -17.39
C LEU A 335 -28.53 0.17 -17.79
N ALA A 336 -29.10 1.03 -16.96
CA ALA A 336 -30.39 1.64 -17.25
C ALA A 336 -30.36 2.47 -18.55
N ALA A 337 -31.41 2.40 -19.37
CA ALA A 337 -31.57 3.29 -20.51
C ALA A 337 -31.70 4.74 -20.01
N GLY A 338 -31.01 5.69 -20.68
CA GLY A 338 -31.08 7.11 -20.35
C GLY A 338 -29.97 7.65 -19.44
N THR A 339 -28.84 6.93 -19.28
CA THR A 339 -27.68 7.42 -18.51
C THR A 339 -26.92 8.57 -19.19
N GLY A 340 -27.21 8.92 -20.43
CA GLY A 340 -26.58 10.04 -21.15
C GLY A 340 -25.19 9.72 -21.71
N VAL A 341 -24.82 10.41 -22.80
CA VAL A 341 -23.61 10.12 -23.60
C VAL A 341 -22.32 10.13 -22.76
N TYR A 342 -22.23 10.96 -21.73
CA TYR A 342 -21.01 11.08 -20.94
C TYR A 342 -20.80 9.92 -19.96
N ASN A 343 -21.88 9.35 -19.39
CA ASN A 343 -21.75 8.13 -18.60
C ASN A 343 -21.33 6.95 -19.51
N ASP A 344 -21.85 6.88 -20.74
CA ASP A 344 -21.42 5.87 -21.72
C ASP A 344 -19.92 6.01 -22.07
N ARG A 345 -19.43 7.25 -22.20
CA ARG A 345 -17.99 7.53 -22.42
C ARG A 345 -17.14 7.13 -21.22
N PHE A 346 -17.59 7.43 -19.99
CA PHE A 346 -16.93 6.96 -18.77
C PHE A 346 -16.77 5.44 -18.79
N LEU A 347 -17.84 4.70 -19.07
CA LEU A 347 -17.82 3.23 -19.05
C LEU A 347 -16.92 2.65 -20.14
N GLN A 348 -16.92 3.26 -21.34
CA GLN A 348 -16.02 2.85 -22.42
C GLN A 348 -14.55 3.02 -22.01
N LEU A 349 -14.19 4.17 -21.43
CA LEU A 349 -12.82 4.41 -20.97
C LEU A 349 -12.47 3.53 -19.76
N TYR A 350 -13.38 3.38 -18.80
CA TYR A 350 -13.25 2.47 -17.67
C TYR A 350 -12.95 1.03 -18.14
N ASN A 351 -13.68 0.54 -19.14
CA ASN A 351 -13.43 -0.81 -19.69
C ASN A 351 -12.05 -0.92 -20.35
N LYS A 352 -11.56 0.13 -21.04
CA LYS A 352 -10.17 0.14 -21.55
C LYS A 352 -9.15 0.06 -20.41
N LEU A 353 -9.38 0.80 -19.32
CA LEU A 353 -8.47 0.81 -18.17
C LEU A 353 -8.45 -0.55 -17.46
N LYS A 354 -9.61 -1.16 -17.26
CA LYS A 354 -9.73 -2.46 -16.58
C LYS A 354 -9.42 -3.66 -17.47
N ASP A 355 -9.14 -3.46 -18.76
CA ASP A 355 -8.73 -4.54 -19.66
C ASP A 355 -7.28 -4.93 -19.37
N PRO A 356 -7.00 -6.15 -18.88
CA PRO A 356 -5.63 -6.58 -18.61
C PRO A 356 -4.72 -6.52 -19.84
N ALA A 357 -5.28 -6.58 -21.07
CA ALA A 357 -4.51 -6.45 -22.30
C ALA A 357 -3.90 -5.05 -22.50
N ASN A 358 -4.46 -4.04 -21.83
CA ASN A 358 -3.99 -2.65 -21.92
C ASN A 358 -2.95 -2.30 -20.84
N GLY A 359 -2.63 -3.21 -19.92
CA GLY A 359 -1.45 -3.10 -19.06
C GLY A 359 -1.46 -1.99 -18.01
N TYR A 360 -2.62 -1.45 -17.62
CA TYR A 360 -2.70 -0.43 -16.56
C TYR A 360 -2.43 -0.97 -15.15
N PHE A 361 -2.54 -2.28 -14.96
CA PHE A 361 -2.47 -2.91 -13.65
C PHE A 361 -1.49 -4.08 -13.66
N SER A 362 -0.79 -4.27 -12.53
CA SER A 362 0.00 -5.46 -12.26
C SER A 362 -0.88 -6.71 -12.08
N PRO A 363 -0.31 -7.92 -12.03
CA PRO A 363 -1.04 -9.15 -11.72
C PRO A 363 -1.81 -9.12 -10.39
N GLU A 364 -1.31 -8.39 -9.39
CA GLU A 364 -1.95 -8.16 -8.09
C GLU A 364 -3.13 -7.18 -8.19
N GLY A 365 -3.31 -6.52 -9.32
CA GLY A 365 -4.33 -5.50 -9.56
C GLY A 365 -3.90 -4.10 -9.15
N ILE A 366 -2.61 -3.85 -8.92
CA ILE A 366 -2.05 -2.55 -8.52
C ILE A 366 -1.95 -1.66 -9.75
N PRO A 367 -2.51 -0.43 -9.74
CA PRO A 367 -2.37 0.46 -10.88
C PRO A 367 -0.90 0.87 -11.01
N TYR A 368 -0.30 0.72 -12.18
CA TYR A 368 0.98 1.38 -12.47
C TYR A 368 0.78 2.89 -12.58
N HIS A 369 1.85 3.66 -12.49
CA HIS A 369 1.81 5.10 -12.78
C HIS A 369 1.42 5.34 -14.24
N SER A 370 1.95 4.54 -15.17
CA SER A 370 1.61 4.52 -16.60
C SER A 370 1.74 3.14 -17.21
N VAL A 371 1.02 2.90 -18.31
CA VAL A 371 1.18 1.68 -19.13
C VAL A 371 2.59 1.58 -19.72
N GLU A 372 3.16 2.72 -20.13
CA GLU A 372 4.53 2.75 -20.63
C GLU A 372 5.52 2.72 -19.47
N THR A 373 6.53 1.86 -19.56
CA THR A 373 7.60 1.69 -18.56
C THR A 373 8.62 2.83 -18.53
N LEU A 374 8.95 3.42 -19.70
CA LEU A 374 9.90 4.53 -19.80
C LEU A 374 9.20 5.87 -19.57
N LEU A 375 9.16 6.29 -18.30
CA LEU A 375 8.61 7.56 -17.85
C LEU A 375 9.41 8.09 -16.66
N VAL A 376 9.75 9.39 -16.68
CA VAL A 376 10.43 10.08 -15.58
C VAL A 376 9.80 11.45 -15.37
N GLU A 377 9.18 11.74 -14.22
CA GLU A 377 8.56 13.05 -13.95
C GLU A 377 8.31 13.36 -12.47
N ALA A 378 7.99 12.34 -11.68
CA ALA A 378 7.89 12.38 -10.22
C ALA A 378 8.27 11.00 -9.66
N PRO A 379 7.56 9.91 -10.03
CA PRO A 379 8.22 8.61 -10.18
C PRO A 379 9.25 8.69 -11.30
N ASP A 380 10.23 7.81 -11.25
CA ASP A 380 11.32 7.75 -12.22
C ASP A 380 11.31 6.49 -13.09
N GLN A 381 10.25 5.67 -12.96
CA GLN A 381 9.91 4.55 -13.85
C GLN A 381 8.38 4.34 -13.89
N GLY A 382 7.81 4.05 -15.06
CA GLY A 382 6.35 4.09 -15.27
C GLY A 382 5.55 2.96 -14.61
N HIS A 383 6.20 1.85 -14.29
CA HIS A 383 5.63 0.74 -13.50
C HIS A 383 5.98 0.83 -12.01
N GLU A 384 6.59 1.93 -11.56
CA GLU A 384 6.34 2.37 -10.21
C GLU A 384 4.85 2.74 -10.07
N THR A 385 4.38 2.84 -8.85
CA THR A 385 3.07 3.40 -8.54
C THR A 385 3.18 4.36 -7.37
N THR A 386 2.14 5.15 -7.20
CA THR A 386 2.08 6.19 -6.20
C THR A 386 0.79 6.12 -5.40
N SER A 387 0.80 6.66 -4.18
CA SER A 387 -0.42 6.84 -3.39
C SER A 387 -1.44 7.69 -4.16
N GLU A 388 -0.96 8.59 -5.02
CA GLU A 388 -1.76 9.30 -6.01
C GLU A 388 -2.52 8.33 -6.93
N ALA A 389 -1.85 7.40 -7.60
CA ALA A 389 -2.49 6.43 -8.48
C ALA A 389 -3.56 5.59 -7.74
N TYR A 390 -3.29 5.15 -6.50
CA TYR A 390 -4.29 4.48 -5.66
C TYR A 390 -5.49 5.38 -5.35
N SER A 391 -5.26 6.65 -5.00
CA SER A 391 -6.34 7.60 -4.73
C SER A 391 -7.23 7.88 -5.96
N TYR A 392 -6.64 7.88 -7.17
CA TYR A 392 -7.41 7.95 -8.42
C TYR A 392 -8.15 6.66 -8.75
N LEU A 393 -7.60 5.49 -8.40
CA LEU A 393 -8.32 4.23 -8.52
C LEU A 393 -9.57 4.25 -7.64
N LEU A 394 -9.45 4.69 -6.39
CA LEU A 394 -10.60 4.83 -5.48
C LEU A 394 -11.67 5.77 -6.07
N TRP A 395 -11.27 6.88 -6.68
CA TRP A 395 -12.20 7.81 -7.31
C TRP A 395 -12.88 7.21 -8.56
N LEU A 396 -12.13 6.53 -9.41
CA LEU A 396 -12.62 5.82 -10.58
C LEU A 396 -13.69 4.78 -10.18
N GLU A 397 -13.39 3.98 -9.15
CA GLU A 397 -14.30 2.93 -8.66
C GLU A 397 -15.51 3.50 -7.91
N ALA A 398 -15.39 4.66 -7.25
CA ALA A 398 -16.53 5.37 -6.67
C ALA A 398 -17.52 5.85 -7.75
N GLN A 399 -17.01 6.41 -8.85
CA GLN A 399 -17.83 6.80 -10.01
C GLN A 399 -18.43 5.58 -10.70
N TYR A 400 -17.68 4.48 -10.81
CA TYR A 400 -18.22 3.21 -11.30
C TYR A 400 -19.38 2.72 -10.43
N GLY A 401 -19.23 2.75 -9.10
CA GLY A 401 -20.30 2.42 -8.16
C GLY A 401 -21.53 3.33 -8.30
N ARG A 402 -21.34 4.64 -8.54
CA ARG A 402 -22.44 5.56 -8.81
C ARG A 402 -23.24 5.18 -10.06
N ILE A 403 -22.56 4.83 -11.15
CA ILE A 403 -23.19 4.55 -12.46
C ILE A 403 -23.77 3.13 -12.51
N SER A 404 -22.99 2.13 -12.07
CA SER A 404 -23.34 0.71 -12.18
C SER A 404 -24.15 0.18 -10.98
N LYS A 405 -24.12 0.88 -9.84
CA LYS A 405 -24.61 0.44 -8.53
C LYS A 405 -23.81 -0.73 -7.92
N ASP A 406 -22.71 -1.14 -8.53
CA ASP A 406 -21.78 -2.13 -7.99
C ASP A 406 -20.69 -1.45 -7.16
N TRP A 407 -20.87 -1.47 -5.84
CA TRP A 407 -19.94 -0.91 -4.87
C TRP A 407 -18.82 -1.89 -4.45
N SER A 408 -18.82 -3.12 -4.96
CA SER A 408 -17.79 -4.11 -4.62
C SER A 408 -16.40 -3.67 -5.09
N LYS A 409 -16.32 -2.96 -6.22
CA LYS A 409 -15.06 -2.50 -6.81
C LYS A 409 -14.39 -1.42 -5.98
N PHE A 410 -15.17 -0.47 -5.45
CA PHE A 410 -14.67 0.55 -4.52
C PHE A 410 -14.07 -0.08 -3.25
N ASN A 411 -14.79 -1.05 -2.65
CA ASN A 411 -14.30 -1.77 -1.46
C ASN A 411 -13.04 -2.62 -1.75
N ALA A 412 -12.98 -3.23 -2.94
CA ALA A 412 -11.82 -4.02 -3.38
C ALA A 412 -10.59 -3.12 -3.59
N ALA A 413 -10.76 -1.96 -4.21
CA ALA A 413 -9.68 -0.97 -4.38
C ALA A 413 -9.15 -0.46 -3.04
N TRP A 414 -10.00 -0.22 -2.06
CA TRP A 414 -9.55 0.14 -0.70
C TRP A 414 -8.77 -1.00 -0.03
N THR A 415 -9.23 -2.24 -0.19
CA THR A 415 -8.55 -3.42 0.35
C THR A 415 -7.18 -3.60 -0.29
N LEU A 416 -7.08 -3.39 -1.60
CA LEU A 416 -5.81 -3.41 -2.34
C LEU A 416 -4.84 -2.34 -1.81
N MET A 417 -5.30 -1.10 -1.64
CA MET A 417 -4.52 -0.01 -1.05
C MET A 417 -4.02 -0.34 0.37
N GLU A 418 -4.89 -0.86 1.25
CA GLU A 418 -4.50 -1.29 2.60
C GLU A 418 -3.48 -2.43 2.60
N THR A 419 -3.53 -3.30 1.59
CA THR A 419 -2.65 -4.46 1.51
C THR A 419 -1.25 -4.07 1.05
N TYR A 420 -1.15 -3.17 0.07
CA TYR A 420 0.10 -2.92 -0.65
C TYR A 420 0.69 -1.54 -0.45
N MET A 421 -0.11 -0.53 -0.10
CA MET A 421 0.37 0.87 -0.03
C MET A 421 0.37 1.45 1.38
N ILE A 422 -0.42 0.91 2.30
CA ILE A 422 -0.34 1.24 3.73
C ILE A 422 0.60 0.23 4.42
N PRO A 423 1.72 0.66 5.01
CA PRO A 423 2.64 -0.26 5.68
C PRO A 423 1.95 -1.06 6.78
N THR A 424 2.08 -2.38 6.77
CA THR A 424 1.54 -3.26 7.80
C THR A 424 2.35 -3.17 9.09
N HIS A 425 1.88 -3.77 10.19
CA HIS A 425 2.68 -3.82 11.42
C HIS A 425 4.07 -4.45 11.21
N ALA A 426 4.20 -5.43 10.31
CA ALA A 426 5.50 -6.05 9.99
C ALA A 426 6.45 -5.09 9.28
N ASP A 427 5.91 -4.10 8.56
CA ASP A 427 6.68 -3.09 7.82
C ASP A 427 7.12 -1.92 8.72
N GLN A 428 6.32 -1.62 9.75
CA GLN A 428 6.57 -0.54 10.73
C GLN A 428 6.59 -1.03 12.20
N PRO A 429 7.40 -2.07 12.54
CA PRO A 429 7.23 -2.89 13.74
C PRO A 429 7.59 -2.20 15.06
N THR A 430 8.34 -1.10 15.01
CA THR A 430 8.95 -0.49 16.20
C THR A 430 8.38 0.87 16.57
N ASN A 431 7.18 1.21 16.07
CA ASN A 431 6.43 2.38 16.52
C ASN A 431 6.23 2.43 18.05
N GLY A 432 6.28 1.29 18.75
CA GLY A 432 6.23 1.22 20.21
C GLY A 432 7.38 1.93 20.94
N PHE A 433 8.49 2.25 20.27
CA PHE A 433 9.59 3.06 20.82
C PHE A 433 9.42 4.56 20.60
N TYR A 434 8.38 4.99 19.89
CA TYR A 434 8.16 6.40 19.58
C TYR A 434 7.93 7.21 20.86
N ASN A 435 8.64 8.34 20.97
CA ASN A 435 8.50 9.28 22.08
C ASN A 435 7.92 10.60 21.59
N ALA A 436 6.63 10.83 21.82
CA ALA A 436 5.95 12.08 21.44
C ALA A 436 6.55 13.35 22.08
N GLY A 437 7.27 13.23 23.20
CA GLY A 437 7.99 14.35 23.81
C GLY A 437 9.35 14.67 23.15
N LYS A 438 9.83 13.78 22.27
CA LYS A 438 11.06 13.93 21.46
C LYS A 438 10.83 13.26 20.09
N PRO A 439 9.97 13.84 19.24
CA PRO A 439 9.44 13.17 18.07
C PRO A 439 10.49 12.87 16.99
N ALA A 440 11.52 13.70 16.87
CA ALA A 440 12.66 13.49 15.96
C ALA A 440 13.87 14.32 16.39
N THR A 441 15.05 13.98 15.88
CA THR A 441 16.26 14.80 15.96
C THR A 441 16.39 15.65 14.70
N TYR A 442 16.68 16.94 14.86
CA TYR A 442 16.81 17.88 13.76
C TYR A 442 18.00 17.59 12.85
N ALA A 443 17.79 17.69 11.53
CA ALA A 443 18.81 17.93 10.53
C ALA A 443 18.33 19.07 9.60
N PRO A 444 19.21 20.00 9.21
CA PRO A 444 18.85 21.02 8.22
C PRO A 444 18.62 20.38 6.85
N GLU A 445 17.65 20.88 6.09
CA GLU A 445 17.70 20.72 4.64
C GLU A 445 18.85 21.56 4.07
N LEU A 446 19.42 21.12 2.96
CA LEU A 446 20.52 21.79 2.30
C LEU A 446 20.11 22.12 0.87
N PRO A 447 20.60 23.24 0.31
CA PRO A 447 20.07 23.77 -0.94
C PRO A 447 20.39 22.94 -2.18
N LEU A 448 21.43 22.09 -2.14
CA LEU A 448 21.90 21.30 -3.29
C LEU A 448 22.15 19.84 -2.88
N PRO A 449 21.92 18.86 -3.77
CA PRO A 449 22.20 17.45 -3.49
C PRO A 449 23.66 17.16 -3.07
N GLY A 450 24.62 17.93 -3.60
CA GLY A 450 26.04 17.83 -3.26
C GLY A 450 26.43 18.27 -1.85
N ASN A 451 25.52 18.91 -1.12
CA ASN A 451 25.76 19.32 0.26
C ASN A 451 25.41 18.20 1.26
N TYR A 452 24.69 17.17 0.83
CA TYR A 452 24.31 16.01 1.64
C TYR A 452 25.48 15.01 1.77
N PRO A 453 25.54 14.21 2.85
CA PRO A 453 24.51 14.00 3.89
C PRO A 453 24.38 15.13 4.92
N ALA A 454 23.14 15.45 5.30
CA ALA A 454 22.81 16.47 6.30
C ALA A 454 23.09 15.98 7.73
N LYS A 455 23.84 16.75 8.52
CA LYS A 455 24.26 16.34 9.87
C LYS A 455 23.13 16.50 10.90
N LEU A 456 22.88 15.44 11.67
CA LEU A 456 22.01 15.52 12.85
C LEU A 456 22.59 16.49 13.88
N ASP A 457 21.74 17.37 14.41
CA ASP A 457 22.09 18.35 15.42
C ASP A 457 21.13 18.27 16.61
N SER A 458 21.60 17.60 17.67
CA SER A 458 20.87 17.42 18.92
C SER A 458 20.82 18.68 19.81
N SER A 459 21.52 19.76 19.45
CA SER A 459 21.40 21.04 20.15
C SER A 459 20.11 21.78 19.79
N VAL A 460 19.48 21.42 18.67
CA VAL A 460 18.20 21.98 18.23
C VAL A 460 17.06 21.17 18.84
N THR A 461 16.27 21.82 19.69
CA THR A 461 15.13 21.17 20.38
C THR A 461 13.91 21.14 19.47
N ALA A 462 13.43 19.94 19.13
CA ALA A 462 12.12 19.72 18.51
C ALA A 462 10.97 19.98 19.50
N GLY A 463 9.77 20.27 19.00
CA GLY A 463 8.57 20.37 19.81
C GLY A 463 8.00 19.02 20.23
N GLN A 464 6.81 19.06 20.83
CA GLN A 464 6.05 17.86 21.21
C GLN A 464 5.05 17.51 20.12
N ASP A 465 4.87 16.21 19.86
CA ASP A 465 3.76 15.68 19.07
C ASP A 465 2.50 15.57 19.96
N PRO A 466 1.45 16.36 19.68
CA PRO A 466 0.27 16.42 20.52
C PRO A 466 -0.83 15.42 20.11
N ILE A 467 -0.65 14.61 19.06
CA ILE A 467 -1.71 13.73 18.52
C ILE A 467 -1.38 12.24 18.62
N ALA A 468 -0.12 11.83 18.80
CA ALA A 468 0.23 10.41 18.86
C ALA A 468 -0.51 9.61 19.94
N ALA A 469 -0.58 10.10 21.18
CA ALA A 469 -1.25 9.40 22.27
C ALA A 469 -2.77 9.30 22.05
N GLU A 470 -3.36 10.34 21.45
CA GLU A 470 -4.77 10.38 21.10
C GLU A 470 -5.10 9.38 19.98
N LEU A 471 -4.31 9.36 18.91
CA LEU A 471 -4.46 8.39 17.82
C LEU A 471 -4.31 6.95 18.32
N SER A 472 -3.30 6.70 19.16
CA SER A 472 -3.09 5.37 19.73
C SER A 472 -4.23 4.95 20.64
N GLY A 473 -4.76 5.86 21.47
CA GLY A 473 -5.95 5.61 22.28
C GLY A 473 -7.21 5.37 21.45
N ALA A 474 -7.38 6.08 20.34
CA ALA A 474 -8.53 5.93 19.45
C ALA A 474 -8.54 4.58 18.70
N TYR A 475 -7.36 4.12 18.25
CA TYR A 475 -7.25 2.99 17.34
C TYR A 475 -6.59 1.73 17.93
N GLY A 476 -6.07 1.80 19.17
CA GLY A 476 -5.50 0.65 19.87
C GLY A 476 -4.17 0.14 19.28
N THR A 477 -3.49 0.96 18.47
CA THR A 477 -2.20 0.65 17.87
C THR A 477 -1.30 1.89 17.86
N SER A 478 0.02 1.70 17.83
CA SER A 478 0.98 2.77 17.57
C SER A 478 1.25 2.97 16.08
N ASP A 479 0.81 2.05 15.22
CA ASP A 479 1.08 2.09 13.78
C ASP A 479 0.35 3.26 13.11
N ILE A 480 0.97 3.78 12.06
CA ILE A 480 0.39 4.84 11.23
C ILE A 480 -0.50 4.23 10.16
N TYR A 481 -1.70 4.77 9.99
CA TYR A 481 -2.63 4.39 8.93
C TYR A 481 -2.72 5.51 7.89
N GLY A 482 -1.72 5.56 7.02
CA GLY A 482 -1.62 6.45 5.87
C GLY A 482 -0.77 5.78 4.79
N MET A 483 -0.97 6.16 3.54
CA MET A 483 -0.24 5.54 2.43
C MET A 483 1.23 5.95 2.45
N HIS A 484 2.13 5.01 2.19
CA HIS A 484 3.43 5.39 1.67
C HIS A 484 3.26 5.95 0.24
N TRP A 485 4.10 6.88 -0.18
CA TRP A 485 3.91 7.59 -1.45
C TRP A 485 4.39 6.83 -2.69
N LEU A 486 5.41 5.97 -2.62
CA LEU A 486 6.03 5.34 -3.80
C LEU A 486 6.28 3.84 -3.62
N GLN A 487 6.05 3.08 -4.68
CA GLN A 487 6.27 1.65 -4.70
C GLN A 487 6.74 1.19 -6.08
N ASP A 488 7.77 0.36 -6.11
CA ASP A 488 8.27 -0.33 -7.30
C ASP A 488 7.46 -1.62 -7.48
N VAL A 489 6.43 -1.58 -8.34
CA VAL A 489 5.41 -2.64 -8.40
C VAL A 489 5.98 -3.95 -8.93
N ASP A 490 6.84 -3.87 -9.94
CA ASP A 490 7.44 -5.04 -10.60
C ASP A 490 8.80 -5.44 -10.00
N ASN A 491 9.22 -4.78 -8.91
CA ASN A 491 10.52 -4.95 -8.28
C ASN A 491 11.69 -4.74 -9.29
N VAL A 492 11.55 -3.79 -10.21
CA VAL A 492 12.54 -3.50 -11.26
C VAL A 492 13.88 -3.05 -10.67
N TYR A 493 13.85 -2.34 -9.54
CA TYR A 493 15.04 -1.97 -8.79
C TYR A 493 15.66 -3.17 -8.05
N GLY A 494 14.84 -4.16 -7.70
CA GLY A 494 15.28 -5.41 -7.09
C GLY A 494 15.50 -5.35 -5.59
N PHE A 495 14.92 -4.37 -4.88
CA PHE A 495 15.06 -4.28 -3.42
C PHE A 495 14.26 -5.38 -2.70
N GLY A 496 13.07 -5.74 -3.18
CA GLY A 496 12.23 -6.77 -2.55
C GLY A 496 11.68 -6.37 -1.18
N ASN A 497 11.16 -5.15 -1.06
CA ASN A 497 10.42 -4.67 0.11
C ASN A 497 8.91 -4.85 -0.06
N SER A 498 8.47 -6.01 -0.55
CA SER A 498 7.04 -6.29 -0.57
C SER A 498 6.44 -6.30 0.85
N PRO A 499 5.14 -6.02 1.03
CA PRO A 499 4.53 -5.95 2.35
C PRO A 499 4.86 -7.16 3.22
N GLY A 500 5.37 -6.91 4.43
CA GLY A 500 5.86 -7.90 5.39
C GLY A 500 7.29 -8.39 5.15
N LYS A 501 7.98 -7.90 4.13
CA LYS A 501 9.37 -8.24 3.80
C LYS A 501 10.28 -7.01 3.88
N CYS A 502 11.58 -7.27 3.95
CA CYS A 502 12.57 -6.22 3.98
C CYS A 502 13.88 -6.73 3.38
N GLU A 503 14.28 -6.08 2.29
CA GLU A 503 15.39 -6.43 1.40
C GLU A 503 15.38 -7.91 0.99
N ALA A 504 14.25 -8.43 0.51
CA ALA A 504 14.16 -9.81 -0.02
C ALA A 504 14.91 -9.98 -1.35
N GLY A 505 15.31 -8.87 -1.99
CA GLY A 505 16.15 -8.84 -3.16
C GLY A 505 15.41 -9.05 -4.50
N PRO A 506 16.16 -9.22 -5.60
CA PRO A 506 15.62 -9.16 -6.96
C PRO A 506 14.76 -10.37 -7.35
N THR A 507 14.75 -11.43 -6.54
CA THR A 507 13.88 -12.61 -6.78
C THR A 507 12.51 -12.45 -6.14
N ASP A 508 12.27 -11.38 -5.38
CA ASP A 508 10.94 -11.09 -4.85
C ASP A 508 10.00 -10.68 -5.99
N THR A 509 8.77 -11.16 -5.94
CA THR A 509 7.76 -10.96 -6.97
C THR A 509 6.69 -9.95 -6.56
N GLY A 510 6.76 -9.43 -5.33
CA GLY A 510 5.79 -8.48 -4.80
C GLY A 510 6.25 -7.03 -4.93
N PRO A 511 5.32 -6.08 -4.79
CA PRO A 511 5.58 -4.67 -5.04
C PRO A 511 6.39 -4.05 -3.90
N SER A 512 7.57 -3.52 -4.21
CA SER A 512 8.59 -3.12 -3.25
C SER A 512 8.40 -1.67 -2.78
N TYR A 513 8.26 -1.45 -1.47
CA TYR A 513 8.31 -0.11 -0.91
C TYR A 513 9.70 0.52 -1.10
N ILE A 514 9.74 1.64 -1.84
CA ILE A 514 10.96 2.39 -2.16
C ILE A 514 10.73 3.88 -1.91
N ASN A 515 11.79 4.66 -1.85
CA ASN A 515 11.69 6.10 -1.88
C ASN A 515 12.75 6.65 -2.86
N THR A 516 12.76 7.96 -3.09
CA THR A 516 13.75 8.66 -3.94
C THR A 516 14.18 9.96 -3.27
N TYR A 517 13.37 11.02 -3.33
CA TYR A 517 13.69 12.36 -2.85
C TYR A 517 14.09 12.41 -1.37
N GLN A 518 15.28 12.96 -1.09
CA GLN A 518 15.85 13.11 0.26
C GLN A 518 16.79 14.32 0.39
N ARG A 519 17.16 15.00 -0.71
CA ARG A 519 18.31 15.92 -0.75
C ARG A 519 17.97 17.35 -1.20
N GLY A 520 16.86 17.84 -0.68
CA GLY A 520 16.52 19.26 -0.68
C GLY A 520 15.96 19.77 -2.02
N ALA A 521 15.72 21.08 -2.08
CA ALA A 521 14.87 21.67 -3.11
C ALA A 521 15.40 21.59 -4.55
N GLN A 522 16.70 21.36 -4.72
CA GLN A 522 17.33 21.22 -6.05
C GLN A 522 17.57 19.76 -6.43
N GLU A 523 17.12 18.78 -5.63
CA GLU A 523 17.11 17.38 -6.08
C GLU A 523 15.92 17.16 -7.01
N SER A 524 16.14 17.27 -8.31
CA SER A 524 15.14 16.85 -9.30
C SER A 524 14.99 15.32 -9.34
N VAL A 525 13.94 14.83 -10.00
CA VAL A 525 13.73 13.39 -10.26
C VAL A 525 14.97 12.71 -10.88
N TRP A 526 15.74 13.46 -11.69
CA TRP A 526 16.94 12.99 -12.38
C TRP A 526 18.15 12.81 -11.46
N GLU A 527 18.11 13.42 -10.29
CA GLU A 527 19.28 13.52 -9.41
C GLU A 527 19.19 12.57 -8.23
N THR A 528 18.10 11.82 -8.07
CA THR A 528 17.87 10.91 -6.94
C THR A 528 18.71 9.64 -7.01
N VAL A 529 18.97 9.04 -5.84
CA VAL A 529 19.48 7.68 -5.67
C VAL A 529 18.36 6.84 -5.06
N PRO A 530 17.63 6.00 -5.82
CA PRO A 530 16.52 5.20 -5.32
C PRO A 530 16.99 4.23 -4.23
N GLN A 531 16.14 4.06 -3.21
CA GLN A 531 16.52 3.42 -1.96
C GLN A 531 15.33 2.67 -1.36
N PRO A 532 15.60 1.58 -0.62
CA PRO A 532 14.54 0.85 0.05
C PRO A 532 14.03 1.64 1.27
N THR A 533 12.72 1.54 1.55
CA THR A 533 12.13 2.06 2.80
C THR A 533 12.68 1.34 4.02
N CYS A 534 12.77 0.01 3.97
CA CYS A 534 13.46 -0.82 4.94
C CYS A 534 14.89 -1.11 4.49
N ASP A 535 15.89 -0.56 5.17
CA ASP A 535 17.30 -0.64 4.84
C ASP A 535 18.02 -1.55 5.85
N LYS A 536 18.43 -2.76 5.42
CA LYS A 536 19.21 -3.73 6.22
C LYS A 536 20.70 -3.71 5.86
N PHE A 537 21.14 -2.73 5.07
CA PHE A 537 22.50 -2.60 4.55
C PHE A 537 22.88 -3.74 3.59
N THR A 538 21.89 -4.34 2.93
CA THR A 538 22.13 -5.39 1.92
C THR A 538 22.67 -4.78 0.63
N TYR A 539 22.10 -3.64 0.24
CA TYR A 539 22.48 -2.87 -0.94
C TYR A 539 23.02 -1.50 -0.53
N GLY A 540 23.43 -0.68 -1.51
CA GLY A 540 24.07 0.60 -1.24
C GLY A 540 25.52 0.42 -0.75
N GLY A 541 25.96 1.30 0.15
CA GLY A 541 27.30 1.29 0.73
C GLY A 541 27.38 0.51 2.04
N LYS A 542 28.40 0.81 2.84
CA LYS A 542 28.63 0.15 4.15
C LYS A 542 27.43 0.25 5.10
N ASN A 543 26.68 1.36 5.04
CA ASN A 543 25.56 1.67 5.92
C ASN A 543 24.24 1.72 5.15
N GLY A 544 24.12 0.88 4.11
CA GLY A 544 23.00 0.98 3.19
C GLY A 544 23.09 2.27 2.36
N PHE A 545 21.97 2.98 2.27
CA PHE A 545 21.88 4.28 1.62
C PHE A 545 21.86 5.44 2.61
N LEU A 546 21.77 5.16 3.92
CA LEU A 546 21.48 6.16 4.95
C LEU A 546 22.47 7.33 4.98
N ASP A 547 23.76 7.03 4.81
CA ASP A 547 24.85 8.01 4.87
C ASP A 547 25.05 8.81 3.58
N LEU A 548 24.19 8.63 2.58
CA LEU A 548 23.99 9.59 1.49
C LEU A 548 23.09 10.75 1.90
N PHE A 549 22.19 10.53 2.87
CA PHE A 549 21.11 11.45 3.20
C PHE A 549 21.32 12.13 4.55
N VAL A 550 21.61 11.36 5.60
CA VAL A 550 21.74 11.88 6.97
C VAL A 550 23.09 11.46 7.52
N LYS A 551 23.83 12.41 8.08
CA LYS A 551 25.14 12.17 8.70
C LYS A 551 24.97 11.99 10.19
N ASP A 552 25.35 10.80 10.67
CA ASP A 552 25.34 10.44 12.07
C ASP A 552 26.69 9.82 12.51
N ALA A 553 26.91 9.71 13.82
CA ALA A 553 28.07 9.05 14.41
C ALA A 553 28.05 7.52 14.19
N SER A 554 26.86 6.95 14.03
CA SER A 554 26.63 5.52 13.79
C SER A 554 25.32 5.30 13.05
N TYR A 555 25.21 4.21 12.30
CA TYR A 555 24.01 3.88 11.53
C TYR A 555 23.40 2.57 12.02
N ALA A 556 22.08 2.55 12.15
CA ALA A 556 21.31 1.37 12.47
C ALA A 556 20.37 1.01 11.31
N LYS A 557 20.18 -0.29 11.11
CA LYS A 557 19.19 -0.82 10.17
C LYS A 557 17.82 -0.28 10.57
N GLN A 558 17.07 0.22 9.61
CA GLN A 558 15.88 1.01 9.89
C GLN A 558 14.86 0.94 8.77
N TRP A 559 13.62 1.22 9.12
CA TRP A 559 12.52 1.42 8.19
C TRP A 559 12.05 2.87 8.25
N LYS A 560 11.56 3.39 7.13
CA LYS A 560 11.03 4.76 7.00
C LYS A 560 10.00 4.84 5.88
N PHE A 561 8.91 5.55 6.13
CA PHE A 561 7.87 5.83 5.16
C PHE A 561 7.57 7.32 5.13
N THR A 562 7.11 7.76 3.97
CA THR A 562 6.72 9.14 3.68
C THR A 562 5.35 9.11 3.04
N ASP A 563 4.42 9.87 3.59
CA ASP A 563 3.06 10.07 3.06
C ASP A 563 3.05 11.23 2.06
N ALA A 564 2.14 11.17 1.10
CA ALA A 564 1.78 12.30 0.23
C ALA A 564 0.36 12.79 0.63
N PRO A 565 0.26 13.89 1.40
CA PRO A 565 -1.00 14.31 2.02
C PRO A 565 -2.12 14.65 1.04
N ASP A 566 -1.78 15.06 -0.18
CA ASP A 566 -2.76 15.34 -1.23
C ASP A 566 -3.45 14.05 -1.71
N ALA A 567 -2.75 12.91 -1.73
CA ALA A 567 -3.28 11.61 -2.13
C ALA A 567 -4.18 11.00 -1.05
N ASP A 568 -3.75 11.00 0.21
CA ASP A 568 -4.59 10.57 1.33
C ASP A 568 -5.84 11.44 1.45
N ALA A 569 -5.72 12.76 1.24
CA ALA A 569 -6.88 13.64 1.18
C ALA A 569 -7.80 13.34 -0.01
N ARG A 570 -7.25 13.01 -1.20
CA ARG A 570 -8.04 12.61 -2.39
C ARG A 570 -8.78 11.28 -2.14
N ALA A 571 -8.18 10.33 -1.42
CA ALA A 571 -8.84 9.10 -1.02
C ALA A 571 -10.04 9.35 -0.07
N VAL A 572 -9.89 10.26 0.89
CA VAL A 572 -11.01 10.71 1.75
C VAL A 572 -12.10 11.41 0.94
N GLN A 573 -11.73 12.28 0.00
CA GLN A 573 -12.66 12.94 -0.91
C GLN A 573 -13.44 11.94 -1.77
N ALA A 574 -12.78 10.92 -2.33
CA ALA A 574 -13.43 9.85 -3.09
C ALA A 574 -14.41 9.05 -2.21
N ALA A 575 -14.03 8.75 -0.97
CA ALA A 575 -14.90 8.05 -0.01
C ALA A 575 -16.15 8.86 0.36
N TYR A 576 -16.04 10.19 0.48
CA TYR A 576 -17.19 11.08 0.70
C TYR A 576 -18.22 10.98 -0.43
N TRP A 577 -17.75 11.03 -1.68
CA TRP A 577 -18.64 10.90 -2.83
C TRP A 577 -19.21 9.50 -2.95
N ALA A 578 -18.41 8.45 -2.72
CA ALA A 578 -18.89 7.08 -2.68
C ALA A 578 -20.02 6.90 -1.66
N ASP A 579 -19.85 7.42 -0.44
CA ASP A 579 -20.87 7.36 0.61
C ASP A 579 -22.13 8.16 0.23
N THR A 580 -21.96 9.38 -0.28
CA THR A 580 -23.05 10.26 -0.73
C THR A 580 -23.90 9.57 -1.81
N TRP A 581 -23.24 9.05 -2.85
CA TRP A 581 -23.89 8.38 -3.96
C TRP A 581 -24.51 7.03 -3.54
N ALA A 582 -23.81 6.23 -2.74
CA ALA A 582 -24.34 4.96 -2.23
C ALA A 582 -25.59 5.21 -1.37
N LYS A 583 -25.56 6.19 -0.45
CA LYS A 583 -26.74 6.59 0.35
C LYS A 583 -27.90 7.04 -0.53
N ALA A 584 -27.64 7.85 -1.56
CA ALA A 584 -28.67 8.28 -2.52
C ALA A 584 -29.33 7.11 -3.27
N GLN A 585 -28.61 5.99 -3.44
CA GLN A 585 -29.12 4.74 -4.02
C GLN A 585 -29.76 3.79 -3.00
N GLY A 586 -29.78 4.12 -1.71
CA GLY A 586 -30.19 3.19 -0.64
C GLY A 586 -29.14 2.11 -0.30
N ASN A 587 -27.92 2.24 -0.83
CA ASN A 587 -26.82 1.30 -0.74
C ASN A 587 -25.71 1.72 0.25
N GLY A 588 -25.91 2.77 1.06
CA GLY A 588 -24.88 3.30 1.97
C GLY A 588 -24.28 2.25 2.93
N GLY A 589 -25.07 1.24 3.32
CA GLY A 589 -24.58 0.11 4.12
C GLY A 589 -23.43 -0.66 3.45
N LEU A 590 -23.41 -0.75 2.11
CA LEU A 590 -22.41 -1.51 1.36
C LEU A 590 -21.00 -0.90 1.41
N VAL A 591 -20.89 0.41 1.63
CA VAL A 591 -19.60 1.13 1.65
C VAL A 591 -19.20 1.61 3.04
N SER A 592 -20.12 1.59 4.00
CA SER A 592 -19.94 2.18 5.34
C SER A 592 -18.67 1.76 6.08
N ALA A 593 -18.26 0.49 5.98
CA ALA A 593 -17.03 0.00 6.62
C ALA A 593 -15.77 0.63 6.00
N THR A 594 -15.75 0.78 4.67
CA THR A 594 -14.67 1.43 3.92
C THR A 594 -14.64 2.93 4.20
N VAL A 595 -15.80 3.58 4.26
CA VAL A 595 -15.93 5.00 4.60
C VAL A 595 -15.39 5.26 6.01
N ALA A 596 -15.65 4.40 7.00
CA ALA A 596 -15.08 4.53 8.33
C ALA A 596 -13.54 4.45 8.34
N LYS A 597 -12.95 3.66 7.43
CA LYS A 597 -11.48 3.60 7.25
C LYS A 597 -10.93 4.89 6.64
N ALA A 598 -11.66 5.54 5.73
CA ALA A 598 -11.30 6.86 5.24
C ALA A 598 -11.30 7.91 6.36
N GLY A 599 -12.27 7.84 7.29
CA GLY A 599 -12.25 8.66 8.51
C GLY A 599 -11.02 8.41 9.39
N LYS A 600 -10.54 7.15 9.47
CA LYS A 600 -9.26 6.80 10.14
C LYS A 600 -8.06 7.40 9.42
N MET A 601 -7.97 7.27 8.09
CA MET A 601 -6.92 7.90 7.29
C MET A 601 -6.88 9.41 7.50
N GLY A 602 -8.03 10.08 7.45
CA GLY A 602 -8.14 11.52 7.76
C GLY A 602 -7.69 11.88 9.19
N ASP A 603 -7.79 10.97 10.15
CA ASP A 603 -7.32 11.19 11.52
C ASP A 603 -5.78 11.22 11.60
N TYR A 604 -5.10 10.29 10.91
CA TYR A 604 -3.63 10.23 10.82
C TYR A 604 -3.06 11.32 9.92
N LEU A 605 -3.77 11.69 8.85
CA LEU A 605 -3.40 12.76 7.92
C LEU A 605 -3.18 14.12 8.63
N ARG A 606 -3.72 14.29 9.85
CA ARG A 606 -3.42 15.46 10.70
C ARG A 606 -1.93 15.65 10.99
N TYR A 607 -1.06 14.64 10.85
CA TYR A 607 0.39 14.84 10.93
C TYR A 607 0.89 15.89 9.93
N SER A 608 0.26 16.00 8.76
CA SER A 608 0.56 17.04 7.77
C SER A 608 0.25 18.47 8.25
N PHE A 609 -0.47 18.64 9.37
CA PHE A 609 -0.79 19.98 9.89
C PHE A 609 0.34 20.62 10.67
N PHE A 610 1.40 19.85 10.98
CA PHE A 610 2.44 20.25 11.91
C PHE A 610 3.74 20.54 11.18
N ASP A 611 4.44 21.56 11.68
CA ASP A 611 5.82 21.82 11.33
C ASP A 611 6.70 20.55 11.41
N LYS A 612 7.69 20.44 10.51
CA LYS A 612 8.56 19.26 10.37
C LYS A 612 9.12 18.75 11.69
N TYR A 613 9.61 19.65 12.54
CA TYR A 613 10.18 19.28 13.85
C TYR A 613 9.32 19.79 15.01
N PHE A 614 8.02 19.95 14.76
CA PHE A 614 7.03 20.47 15.70
C PHE A 614 7.48 21.82 16.30
N LYS A 615 8.20 22.64 15.55
CA LYS A 615 8.52 24.02 15.97
C LYS A 615 7.26 24.86 16.00
N GLN A 616 7.24 25.86 16.87
CA GLN A 616 6.12 26.78 16.95
C GLN A 616 5.92 27.49 15.61
N VAL A 617 4.68 27.51 15.12
CA VAL A 617 4.33 28.23 13.89
C VAL A 617 4.27 29.72 14.19
N GLY A 618 4.91 30.49 13.32
CA GLY A 618 4.83 31.95 13.31
C GLY A 618 6.16 32.64 13.58
N ASN A 619 6.73 33.25 12.54
CA ASN A 619 8.02 33.95 12.54
C ASN A 619 9.18 33.08 13.05
N CYS A 620 9.15 31.79 12.74
CA CYS A 620 10.16 30.82 13.17
C CYS A 620 11.48 31.05 12.42
N VAL A 621 12.47 31.65 13.10
CA VAL A 621 13.78 31.98 12.54
C VAL A 621 14.89 31.58 13.51
N GLY A 622 15.92 30.95 12.98
CA GLY A 622 17.03 30.34 13.70
C GLY A 622 16.62 29.00 14.31
N PRO A 623 17.26 27.87 13.99
CA PRO A 623 16.83 26.55 14.48
C PRO A 623 16.87 26.43 16.01
N THR A 624 17.83 27.09 16.67
CA THR A 624 17.96 27.14 18.14
C THR A 624 17.15 28.26 18.79
N ALA A 625 16.82 29.32 18.05
CA ALA A 625 16.06 30.47 18.54
C ALA A 625 14.54 30.29 18.38
N CYS A 626 14.11 29.61 17.32
CA CYS A 626 12.72 29.28 17.10
C CYS A 626 12.22 28.31 18.19
N PRO A 627 11.18 28.71 18.96
CA PRO A 627 10.67 27.91 20.07
C PRO A 627 10.20 26.52 19.63
N ALA A 628 10.46 25.54 20.50
CA ALA A 628 9.82 24.23 20.42
C ALA A 628 8.31 24.38 20.67
N GLY A 629 7.48 23.78 19.82
CA GLY A 629 6.02 23.83 19.97
C GLY A 629 5.53 23.05 21.18
N THR A 630 4.53 23.60 21.86
CA THR A 630 3.77 22.92 22.93
C THR A 630 2.30 22.81 22.55
N GLY A 631 1.67 21.66 22.81
CA GLY A 631 0.30 21.40 22.36
C GLY A 631 0.19 21.56 20.84
N LYS A 632 -0.85 22.26 20.36
CA LYS A 632 -1.08 22.48 18.92
C LYS A 632 -0.42 23.76 18.36
N SER A 633 0.51 24.39 19.10
CA SER A 633 1.17 25.63 18.64
C SER A 633 2.12 25.44 17.45
N SER A 634 2.49 24.19 17.15
CA SER A 634 3.23 23.80 15.95
C SER A 634 2.34 23.47 14.76
N ALA A 635 1.00 23.54 14.92
CA ALA A 635 0.07 23.26 13.83
C ALA A 635 -0.18 24.51 12.98
N HIS A 636 0.19 24.46 11.71
CA HIS A 636 -0.23 25.43 10.69
C HIS A 636 -1.61 25.09 10.10
N TYR A 637 -2.11 23.86 10.30
CA TYR A 637 -3.45 23.40 9.86
C TYR A 637 -3.67 23.39 8.33
N LEU A 638 -2.59 23.26 7.57
CA LEU A 638 -2.62 23.06 6.11
C LEU A 638 -2.18 21.64 5.81
N LEU A 639 -2.53 21.12 4.62
CA LEU A 639 -1.87 19.92 4.12
C LEU A 639 -0.46 20.32 3.67
N SER A 640 0.55 19.95 4.44
CA SER A 640 1.97 20.13 4.09
C SER A 640 2.40 19.20 2.95
N TRP A 641 3.65 19.29 2.49
CA TRP A 641 4.14 18.44 1.40
C TRP A 641 4.24 16.96 1.78
N TYR A 642 4.55 16.68 3.04
CA TYR A 642 4.60 15.32 3.56
C TYR A 642 4.39 15.28 5.07
N TYR A 643 4.11 14.09 5.57
CA TYR A 643 4.59 13.69 6.89
C TYR A 643 5.33 12.36 6.73
N ALA A 644 6.25 12.07 7.66
CA ALA A 644 7.05 10.86 7.58
C ALA A 644 7.27 10.25 8.96
N TRP A 645 7.49 8.94 8.98
CA TRP A 645 7.76 8.20 10.19
C TRP A 645 8.74 7.06 9.93
N GLY A 646 9.50 6.69 10.94
CA GLY A 646 10.50 5.64 10.83
C GLY A 646 10.95 5.12 12.17
N GLY A 647 11.73 4.05 12.15
CA GLY A 647 12.23 3.40 13.36
C GLY A 647 13.34 2.41 13.07
N ALA A 648 14.09 2.04 14.09
CA ALA A 648 15.06 0.96 13.96
C ALA A 648 14.31 -0.35 13.64
N THR A 649 14.83 -1.15 12.71
CA THR A 649 14.32 -2.53 12.52
C THR A 649 14.77 -3.43 13.66
N ASP A 650 15.92 -3.13 14.26
CA ASP A 650 16.44 -3.82 15.43
C ASP A 650 15.84 -3.23 16.71
N SER A 651 15.08 -4.06 17.43
CA SER A 651 14.44 -3.63 18.68
C SER A 651 15.43 -3.33 19.80
N SER A 652 16.69 -3.74 19.69
CA SER A 652 17.75 -3.40 20.64
C SER A 652 18.27 -1.96 20.51
N ALA A 653 18.09 -1.33 19.34
CA ALA A 653 18.43 0.09 19.15
C ALA A 653 17.39 1.02 19.79
N GLY A 654 16.12 0.60 19.84
CA GLY A 654 15.10 1.18 20.73
C GLY A 654 14.67 2.61 20.41
N TRP A 655 14.48 2.97 19.14
CA TRP A 655 13.99 4.30 18.74
C TRP A 655 13.02 4.27 17.55
N ALA A 656 12.13 5.26 17.51
CA ALA A 656 11.28 5.61 16.37
C ALA A 656 11.06 7.13 16.34
N TRP A 657 10.74 7.67 15.18
CA TRP A 657 10.56 9.10 14.94
C TRP A 657 9.36 9.39 14.05
N ARG A 658 8.84 10.62 14.15
CA ARG A 658 7.81 11.19 13.28
C ARG A 658 8.14 12.66 13.02
N ILE A 659 7.84 13.10 11.80
CA ILE A 659 7.93 14.50 11.37
C ILE A 659 6.67 14.86 10.59
N GLY A 660 6.20 16.10 10.71
CA GLY A 660 5.30 16.70 9.74
C GLY A 660 6.11 17.28 8.57
N ASP A 661 5.68 18.43 8.06
CA ASP A 661 6.49 19.23 7.15
C ASP A 661 6.20 20.72 7.34
N SER A 662 7.23 21.56 7.21
CA SER A 662 7.12 23.00 7.46
C SER A 662 6.60 23.78 6.24
N ALA A 663 6.56 23.17 5.05
CA ALA A 663 6.10 23.80 3.82
C ALA A 663 4.70 23.32 3.43
N ALA A 664 3.88 24.23 2.90
CA ALA A 664 2.57 23.91 2.36
C ALA A 664 2.40 24.50 0.98
N HIS A 665 1.93 23.69 0.04
CA HIS A 665 1.70 24.08 -1.35
C HIS A 665 0.19 24.27 -1.61
N GLY A 666 -0.20 25.32 -2.34
CA GLY A 666 -1.59 25.64 -2.64
C GLY A 666 -2.33 24.51 -3.37
N GLY A 667 -1.62 23.79 -4.25
CA GLY A 667 -2.15 22.63 -4.98
C GLY A 667 -2.44 21.39 -4.13
N TYR A 668 -1.90 21.29 -2.91
CA TYR A 668 -2.12 20.13 -2.02
C TYR A 668 -3.40 20.25 -1.20
N GLN A 669 -3.92 21.47 -1.03
CA GLN A 669 -5.07 21.69 -0.15
C GLN A 669 -6.31 20.94 -0.67
N ASN A 670 -7.16 20.49 0.25
CA ASN A 670 -8.38 19.75 -0.07
C ASN A 670 -9.54 20.16 0.86
N PRO A 671 -10.20 21.31 0.60
CA PRO A 671 -11.36 21.74 1.38
C PRO A 671 -12.55 20.77 1.31
N MET A 672 -12.67 19.98 0.24
CA MET A 672 -13.71 18.96 0.13
C MET A 672 -13.51 17.82 1.14
N ALA A 673 -12.29 17.28 1.25
CA ALA A 673 -11.95 16.28 2.26
C ALA A 673 -12.11 16.83 3.69
N ALA A 674 -11.64 18.06 3.93
CA ALA A 674 -11.80 18.72 5.23
C ALA A 674 -13.29 18.91 5.58
N TYR A 675 -14.12 19.35 4.63
CA TYR A 675 -15.56 19.46 4.81
C TYR A 675 -16.20 18.10 5.11
N ALA A 676 -15.80 17.04 4.42
CA ALA A 676 -16.32 15.70 4.62
C ALA A 676 -16.02 15.17 6.03
N LEU A 677 -14.77 15.27 6.50
CA LEU A 677 -14.34 14.84 7.84
C LEU A 677 -15.02 15.65 8.97
N VAL A 678 -15.45 16.88 8.68
CA VAL A 678 -16.18 17.72 9.62
C VAL A 678 -17.69 17.42 9.63
N ASN A 679 -18.28 17.19 8.46
CA ASN A 679 -19.74 17.22 8.30
C ASN A 679 -20.40 15.87 8.06
N ASP A 680 -19.69 14.87 7.54
CA ASP A 680 -20.24 13.52 7.38
C ASP A 680 -19.96 12.66 8.63
N PRO A 681 -20.98 12.24 9.39
CA PRO A 681 -20.78 11.38 10.55
C PRO A 681 -20.10 10.04 10.24
N ALA A 682 -20.21 9.51 9.01
CA ALA A 682 -19.57 8.26 8.61
C ALA A 682 -18.05 8.40 8.42
N LEU A 683 -17.58 9.62 8.14
CA LEU A 683 -16.17 9.96 7.95
C LEU A 683 -15.55 10.65 9.17
N ALA A 684 -16.33 10.97 10.20
CA ALA A 684 -15.83 11.70 11.35
C ALA A 684 -14.62 10.99 12.00
N PRO A 685 -13.48 11.68 12.19
CA PRO A 685 -12.33 11.13 12.91
C PRO A 685 -12.73 10.63 14.30
N LYS A 686 -12.12 9.52 14.73
CA LYS A 686 -12.46 8.88 16.02
C LYS A 686 -11.75 9.55 17.20
N SER A 687 -10.59 10.14 16.96
CA SER A 687 -9.83 10.88 17.95
C SER A 687 -10.63 12.05 18.55
N ALA A 688 -10.33 12.39 19.81
CA ALA A 688 -11.10 13.38 20.57
C ALA A 688 -11.07 14.80 19.93
N THR A 689 -9.96 15.16 19.28
CA THR A 689 -9.70 16.47 18.69
C THR A 689 -9.71 16.46 17.17
N GLY A 690 -9.76 15.29 16.52
CA GLY A 690 -9.62 15.19 15.06
C GLY A 690 -10.62 16.05 14.29
N LYS A 691 -11.92 15.97 14.64
CA LYS A 691 -12.95 16.82 14.03
C LYS A 691 -12.70 18.32 14.23
N ALA A 692 -12.23 18.73 15.41
CA ALA A 692 -11.95 20.14 15.71
C ALA A 692 -10.73 20.66 14.91
N ASP A 693 -9.69 19.83 14.75
CA ASP A 693 -8.53 20.17 13.94
C ASP A 693 -8.91 20.31 12.47
N TRP A 694 -9.73 19.40 11.92
CA TRP A 694 -10.22 19.51 10.55
C TRP A 694 -11.16 20.70 10.34
N THR A 695 -11.93 21.10 11.34
CA THR A 695 -12.72 22.34 11.30
C THR A 695 -11.80 23.57 11.18
N THR A 696 -10.71 23.58 11.93
CA THR A 696 -9.69 24.64 11.86
C THR A 696 -8.98 24.60 10.50
N SER A 697 -8.63 23.41 10.02
CA SER A 697 -7.97 23.21 8.73
C SER A 697 -8.84 23.66 7.56
N LEU A 698 -10.13 23.32 7.52
CA LEU A 698 -11.04 23.79 6.46
C LEU A 698 -11.02 25.32 6.33
N THR A 699 -11.12 26.02 7.47
CA THR A 699 -11.05 27.49 7.48
C THR A 699 -9.70 27.97 6.99
N ARG A 700 -8.61 27.40 7.52
CA ARG A 700 -7.24 27.79 7.21
C ARG A 700 -6.87 27.56 5.74
N GLN A 701 -7.30 26.45 5.16
CA GLN A 701 -7.08 26.14 3.74
C GLN A 701 -7.77 27.15 2.84
N MET A 702 -9.02 27.53 3.12
CA MET A 702 -9.73 28.54 2.33
C MET A 702 -9.09 29.93 2.44
N GLU A 703 -8.61 30.30 3.62
CA GLU A 703 -7.82 31.52 3.83
C GLU A 703 -6.51 31.49 3.06
N PHE A 704 -5.83 30.33 3.03
CA PHE A 704 -4.56 30.15 2.33
C PHE A 704 -4.70 30.28 0.81
N VAL A 705 -5.70 29.60 0.23
CA VAL A 705 -5.99 29.71 -1.21
C VAL A 705 -6.39 31.14 -1.57
N GLN A 706 -7.18 31.83 -0.73
CA GLN A 706 -7.51 33.24 -0.93
C GLN A 706 -6.26 34.14 -0.88
N TRP A 707 -5.39 33.93 0.12
CA TRP A 707 -4.17 34.69 0.29
C TRP A 707 -3.20 34.54 -0.89
N LEU A 708 -3.12 33.35 -1.49
CA LEU A 708 -2.26 33.07 -2.63
C LEU A 708 -2.84 33.53 -3.96
N GLN A 709 -4.08 34.02 -4.00
CA GLN A 709 -4.72 34.39 -5.25
C GLN A 709 -4.09 35.67 -5.82
N SER A 710 -3.42 35.52 -6.97
CA SER A 710 -2.80 36.61 -7.75
C SER A 710 -3.79 37.69 -8.17
N SER A 711 -3.24 38.82 -8.61
CA SER A 711 -4.03 39.92 -9.17
C SER A 711 -4.86 39.46 -10.38
N GLU A 712 -4.34 38.56 -11.22
CA GLU A 712 -5.05 38.00 -12.38
C GLU A 712 -6.09 36.95 -11.97
N GLY A 713 -5.78 36.05 -11.02
CA GLY A 713 -6.73 35.08 -10.48
C GLY A 713 -6.17 33.67 -10.21
N ALA A 714 -4.99 33.33 -10.72
CA ALA A 714 -4.29 32.08 -10.41
C ALA A 714 -3.79 32.03 -8.96
N ILE A 715 -3.52 30.84 -8.44
CA ILE A 715 -3.08 30.59 -7.06
C ILE A 715 -1.55 30.38 -7.03
N ALA A 716 -0.84 31.24 -6.30
CA ALA A 716 0.62 31.14 -6.14
C ALA A 716 1.04 29.91 -5.30
N GLY A 717 2.35 29.68 -5.19
CA GLY A 717 2.94 28.45 -4.64
C GLY A 717 2.49 28.12 -3.23
N GLY A 718 2.95 28.87 -2.24
CA GLY A 718 2.58 28.57 -0.86
C GLY A 718 3.33 29.34 0.21
N ALA A 719 3.60 28.65 1.31
CA ALA A 719 4.36 29.20 2.43
C ALA A 719 5.17 28.14 3.16
N THR A 720 6.18 28.57 3.90
CA THR A 720 7.01 27.73 4.77
C THR A 720 7.19 28.34 6.16
N ASN A 721 7.14 27.50 7.20
CA ASN A 721 7.58 27.83 8.55
C ASN A 721 9.10 27.66 8.74
N SER A 722 9.78 26.98 7.81
CA SER A 722 11.21 26.71 7.84
C SER A 722 11.83 27.24 6.54
N TRP A 723 12.25 28.51 6.56
CA TRP A 723 12.90 29.11 5.38
C TRP A 723 14.14 28.31 5.00
N GLU A 724 14.25 27.96 3.71
CA GLU A 724 15.29 27.07 3.16
C GLU A 724 15.41 25.72 3.89
N GLY A 725 14.33 25.27 4.54
CA GLY A 725 14.28 24.01 5.29
C GLY A 725 15.25 23.90 6.47
N SER A 726 15.80 25.03 6.93
CA SER A 726 16.76 25.11 8.04
C SER A 726 16.39 26.15 9.10
N TYR A 727 15.16 26.66 9.05
CA TYR A 727 14.69 27.82 9.81
C TYR A 727 15.59 29.05 9.59
N ALA A 728 16.08 29.25 8.36
CA ALA A 728 16.95 30.37 8.03
C ALA A 728 16.20 31.72 8.15
N THR A 729 16.93 32.82 8.00
CA THR A 729 16.32 34.16 7.98
C THR A 729 15.79 34.44 6.56
N PRO A 730 14.48 34.66 6.38
CA PRO A 730 13.94 35.04 5.09
C PRO A 730 14.36 36.47 4.70
N PRO A 731 14.28 36.84 3.42
CA PRO A 731 14.48 38.22 2.99
C PRO A 731 13.61 39.21 3.77
N ALA A 732 14.14 40.40 4.05
CA ALA A 732 13.39 41.44 4.75
C ALA A 732 12.12 41.82 3.98
N GLY A 733 10.99 41.92 4.68
CA GLY A 733 9.70 42.25 4.08
C GLY A 733 9.03 41.09 3.34
N THR A 734 9.50 39.85 3.49
CA THR A 734 8.77 38.67 2.98
C THR A 734 7.37 38.58 3.62
N PRO A 735 6.29 38.54 2.82
CA PRO A 735 4.92 38.44 3.32
C PRO A 735 4.68 37.17 4.11
N THR A 736 3.74 37.24 5.06
CA THR A 736 3.46 36.13 5.96
C THR A 736 2.00 35.70 5.96
N PHE A 737 1.75 34.40 6.11
CA PHE A 737 0.46 33.79 6.39
C PHE A 737 0.48 33.12 7.76
N TYR A 738 -0.19 33.71 8.75
CA TYR A 738 -0.08 33.29 10.16
C TYR A 738 1.39 33.15 10.65
N GLY A 739 2.28 33.98 10.09
CA GLY A 739 3.70 34.01 10.38
C GLY A 739 4.55 32.94 9.67
N MET A 740 3.96 32.08 8.82
CA MET A 740 4.72 31.34 7.80
C MET A 740 5.08 32.29 6.65
N TYR A 741 6.23 32.10 6.03
CA TYR A 741 6.75 32.99 4.99
C TYR A 741 6.31 32.55 3.59
N TYR A 742 5.89 33.50 2.76
CA TYR A 742 5.55 33.24 1.36
C TYR A 742 6.70 32.61 0.60
N ASP A 743 6.40 31.52 -0.09
CA ASP A 743 7.30 30.77 -0.96
C ASP A 743 6.63 30.61 -2.33
N GLU A 744 7.32 31.05 -3.39
CA GLU A 744 6.83 30.96 -4.77
C GLU A 744 6.81 29.51 -5.27
N ALA A 745 7.77 28.71 -4.81
CA ALA A 745 7.97 27.33 -5.25
C ALA A 745 8.24 26.42 -4.04
N PRO A 746 7.24 26.18 -3.17
CA PRO A 746 7.41 25.33 -2.00
C PRO A 746 8.06 23.98 -2.37
N VAL A 747 9.04 23.58 -1.58
CA VAL A 747 9.74 22.29 -1.62
C VAL A 747 10.68 22.09 -2.81
N TYR A 748 10.22 22.19 -4.06
CA TYR A 748 11.04 21.88 -5.24
C TYR A 748 11.30 23.10 -6.13
N HIS A 749 12.55 23.25 -6.55
CA HIS A 749 13.06 24.33 -7.40
C HIS A 749 13.63 23.85 -8.75
N ASP A 750 13.78 22.52 -8.95
CA ASP A 750 14.15 21.92 -10.24
C ASP A 750 13.15 20.83 -10.68
N PRO A 751 12.07 21.18 -11.39
CA PRO A 751 11.63 22.55 -11.65
C PRO A 751 10.94 23.22 -10.44
N PRO A 752 10.70 24.55 -10.46
CA PRO A 752 9.86 25.23 -9.48
C PRO A 752 8.48 24.57 -9.37
N SER A 753 8.10 24.11 -8.17
CA SER A 753 6.91 23.27 -7.96
C SER A 753 5.60 23.88 -8.50
N ASN A 754 5.41 25.19 -8.35
CA ASN A 754 4.19 25.87 -8.79
C ASN A 754 4.25 26.42 -10.22
N GLN A 755 5.27 26.06 -11.01
CA GLN A 755 5.26 26.39 -12.45
C GLN A 755 4.24 25.55 -13.21
N TRP A 756 3.82 24.39 -12.69
CA TRP A 756 2.93 23.48 -13.39
C TRP A 756 1.46 23.86 -13.20
N PHE A 757 0.75 24.10 -14.30
CA PHE A 757 -0.68 24.47 -14.28
C PHE A 757 -1.57 23.36 -13.69
N GLY A 758 -1.13 22.09 -13.68
CA GLY A 758 -1.87 20.98 -13.07
C GLY A 758 -2.25 21.22 -11.62
N PHE A 759 -1.37 21.85 -10.82
CA PHE A 759 -1.70 22.19 -9.44
C PHE A 759 -2.82 23.21 -9.29
N GLN A 760 -3.05 24.06 -10.31
CA GLN A 760 -4.20 24.96 -10.32
C GLN A 760 -5.51 24.17 -10.37
N VAL A 761 -5.61 23.25 -11.32
CA VAL A 761 -6.86 22.52 -11.58
C VAL A 761 -7.14 21.47 -10.51
N TRP A 762 -6.12 20.74 -10.04
CA TRP A 762 -6.28 19.77 -8.96
C TRP A 762 -6.73 20.42 -7.65
N GLY A 763 -6.03 21.48 -7.22
CA GLY A 763 -6.36 22.19 -5.99
C GLY A 763 -7.74 22.84 -6.04
N LEU A 764 -8.07 23.50 -7.15
CA LEU A 764 -9.33 24.24 -7.28
C LEU A 764 -10.52 23.37 -7.69
N GLU A 765 -10.32 22.18 -8.25
CA GLU A 765 -11.39 21.18 -8.40
C GLU A 765 -11.98 20.85 -7.03
N ARG A 766 -11.12 20.64 -6.03
CA ARG A 766 -11.53 20.38 -4.64
C ARG A 766 -12.26 21.58 -4.01
N VAL A 767 -11.84 22.81 -4.35
CA VAL A 767 -12.56 24.04 -3.95
C VAL A 767 -13.93 24.14 -4.65
N ALA A 768 -14.02 23.75 -5.93
CA ALA A 768 -15.27 23.75 -6.69
C ALA A 768 -16.26 22.71 -6.15
N GLU A 769 -15.80 21.52 -5.78
CA GLU A 769 -16.60 20.51 -5.09
C GLU A 769 -17.08 20.98 -3.73
N TYR A 770 -16.19 21.58 -2.93
CA TYR A 770 -16.57 22.17 -1.65
C TYR A 770 -17.63 23.26 -1.83
N TYR A 771 -17.47 24.16 -2.80
CA TYR A 771 -18.47 25.18 -3.14
C TYR A 771 -19.80 24.54 -3.58
N TYR A 772 -19.75 23.49 -4.40
CA TYR A 772 -20.94 22.77 -4.83
C TYR A 772 -21.70 22.17 -3.64
N ALA A 773 -20.99 21.46 -2.75
CA ALA A 773 -21.56 20.81 -1.57
C ALA A 773 -22.07 21.80 -0.51
N SER A 774 -21.34 22.87 -0.22
CA SER A 774 -21.61 23.76 0.91
C SER A 774 -22.29 25.09 0.53
N GLY A 775 -22.08 25.58 -0.69
CA GLY A 775 -22.42 26.95 -1.09
C GLY A 775 -21.53 28.03 -0.49
N ASP A 776 -20.34 27.70 0.02
CA ASP A 776 -19.45 28.66 0.69
C ASP A 776 -19.09 29.88 -0.19
N ALA A 777 -19.25 31.06 0.39
CA ALA A 777 -19.08 32.32 -0.32
C ALA A 777 -17.62 32.66 -0.61
N LYS A 778 -16.66 32.24 0.24
CA LYS A 778 -15.23 32.45 -0.01
C LYS A 778 -14.75 31.57 -1.15
N ALA A 779 -15.15 30.30 -1.16
CA ALA A 779 -14.90 29.37 -2.26
C ALA A 779 -15.45 29.91 -3.58
N LYS A 780 -16.69 30.42 -3.58
CA LYS A 780 -17.26 31.09 -4.76
C LYS A 780 -16.40 32.26 -5.24
N ALA A 781 -15.99 33.16 -4.35
CA ALA A 781 -15.22 34.35 -4.72
C ALA A 781 -13.86 34.00 -5.34
N VAL A 782 -13.15 33.02 -4.76
CA VAL A 782 -11.90 32.49 -5.32
C VAL A 782 -12.15 31.91 -6.72
N LEU A 783 -13.17 31.04 -6.86
CA LEU A 783 -13.49 30.40 -8.13
C LEU A 783 -13.94 31.38 -9.21
N ASP A 784 -14.76 32.38 -8.87
CA ASP A 784 -15.23 33.40 -9.83
C ASP A 784 -14.05 34.11 -10.50
N LYS A 785 -13.05 34.52 -9.71
CA LYS A 785 -11.85 35.19 -10.21
C LYS A 785 -10.97 34.24 -11.01
N TRP A 786 -10.73 33.03 -10.50
CA TRP A 786 -9.87 32.05 -11.17
C TRP A 786 -10.47 31.55 -12.49
N VAL A 787 -11.76 31.19 -12.51
CA VAL A 787 -12.44 30.69 -13.72
C VAL A 787 -12.44 31.77 -14.81
N THR A 788 -12.65 33.04 -14.44
CA THR A 788 -12.56 34.17 -15.39
C THR A 788 -11.17 34.24 -16.03
N TRP A 789 -10.11 34.15 -15.23
CA TRP A 789 -8.74 34.15 -15.74
C TRP A 789 -8.45 32.92 -16.62
N ALA A 790 -8.73 31.72 -16.13
CA ALA A 790 -8.39 30.46 -16.81
C ALA A 790 -9.11 30.32 -18.15
N LEU A 791 -10.40 30.70 -18.23
CA LEU A 791 -11.13 30.72 -19.51
C LEU A 791 -10.53 31.74 -20.48
N GLY A 792 -10.07 32.90 -19.99
CA GLY A 792 -9.36 33.89 -20.81
C GLY A 792 -7.99 33.42 -21.31
N LYS A 793 -7.44 32.32 -20.78
CA LYS A 793 -6.18 31.69 -21.23
C LYS A 793 -6.38 30.39 -21.98
N THR A 794 -7.63 29.98 -22.21
CA THR A 794 -7.99 28.73 -22.90
C THR A 794 -8.54 29.02 -24.29
N SER A 795 -8.09 28.28 -25.30
CA SER A 795 -8.60 28.39 -26.67
C SER A 795 -9.17 27.07 -27.16
N PHE A 796 -10.24 27.15 -27.95
CA PHE A 796 -10.87 26.01 -28.62
C PHE A 796 -10.83 26.24 -30.13
N ASN A 797 -10.27 25.30 -30.86
CA ASN A 797 -10.14 25.33 -32.31
C ASN A 797 -11.43 24.81 -32.98
N THR A 798 -11.60 25.12 -34.27
CA THR A 798 -12.78 24.71 -35.05
C THR A 798 -12.86 23.20 -35.30
N ASP A 799 -11.72 22.50 -35.23
CA ASP A 799 -11.64 21.03 -35.29
C ASP A 799 -11.96 20.34 -33.95
N GLY A 800 -12.29 21.11 -32.91
CA GLY A 800 -12.60 20.61 -31.58
C GLY A 800 -11.38 20.38 -30.68
N THR A 801 -10.17 20.57 -31.18
CA THR A 801 -8.96 20.57 -30.33
C THR A 801 -8.93 21.81 -29.43
N TYR A 802 -8.17 21.75 -28.35
CA TYR A 802 -8.07 22.84 -27.37
C TYR A 802 -6.60 23.17 -27.07
N ARG A 803 -6.37 24.29 -26.39
CA ARG A 803 -5.10 24.60 -25.73
C ARG A 803 -5.40 25.20 -24.36
N ILE A 804 -4.80 24.63 -23.33
CA ILE A 804 -4.85 25.10 -21.94
C ILE A 804 -3.45 25.51 -21.49
N PRO A 805 -3.30 26.39 -20.49
CA PRO A 805 -1.99 26.70 -19.93
C PRO A 805 -1.23 25.44 -19.49
N SER A 806 0.08 25.44 -19.65
CA SER A 806 0.96 24.35 -19.20
C SER A 806 1.94 24.85 -18.14
N THR A 807 2.84 25.74 -18.53
CA THR A 807 3.84 26.34 -17.66
C THR A 807 3.44 27.76 -17.27
N LEU A 808 3.57 28.07 -15.98
CA LEU A 808 3.30 29.35 -15.36
C LEU A 808 4.61 29.99 -14.90
N ALA A 809 4.72 31.30 -15.06
CA ALA A 809 5.78 32.10 -14.46
C ALA A 809 5.18 33.12 -13.49
N TRP A 810 5.78 33.22 -12.31
CA TRP A 810 5.33 34.05 -11.20
C TRP A 810 6.24 35.26 -11.02
N SER A 811 5.69 36.35 -10.51
CA SER A 811 6.48 37.52 -10.10
C SER A 811 5.77 38.33 -9.02
N GLY A 812 6.57 39.04 -8.23
CA GLY A 812 6.06 39.82 -7.11
C GLY A 812 5.65 38.95 -5.92
N LYS A 813 4.80 39.47 -5.02
CA LYS A 813 4.46 38.79 -3.76
C LYS A 813 3.03 39.16 -3.31
N PRO A 814 2.33 38.29 -2.56
CA PRO A 814 1.05 38.65 -1.96
C PRO A 814 1.24 39.72 -0.86
N ASP A 815 0.15 40.36 -0.45
CA ASP A 815 0.13 41.13 0.79
C ASP A 815 0.29 40.18 2.00
N SER A 816 0.84 40.64 3.14
CA SER A 816 0.79 39.82 4.36
C SER A 816 -0.66 39.57 4.78
N TRP A 817 -0.97 38.32 5.15
CA TRP A 817 -2.33 37.91 5.47
C TRP A 817 -2.90 38.65 6.69
N ASN A 818 -4.13 39.10 6.55
CA ASN A 818 -4.95 39.62 7.64
C ASN A 818 -6.38 39.07 7.48
N ALA A 819 -6.78 38.16 8.37
CA ALA A 819 -8.07 37.49 8.29
C ALA A 819 -9.28 38.43 8.36
N THR A 820 -9.13 39.62 8.97
CA THR A 820 -10.21 40.62 9.09
C THR A 820 -10.25 41.59 7.90
N ALA A 821 -9.14 41.76 7.21
CA ALA A 821 -9.01 42.63 6.04
C ALA A 821 -8.01 42.02 5.05
N PRO A 822 -8.38 40.96 4.31
CA PRO A 822 -7.50 40.31 3.35
C PRO A 822 -6.97 41.32 2.32
N GLY A 823 -5.67 41.22 2.01
CA GLY A 823 -5.04 42.07 1.00
C GLY A 823 -5.59 41.84 -0.41
N ALA A 824 -5.36 42.81 -1.30
CA ALA A 824 -5.81 42.74 -2.69
C ALA A 824 -4.82 41.99 -3.58
N ASN A 825 -3.59 41.74 -3.10
CA ASN A 825 -2.49 41.10 -3.84
C ASN A 825 -2.18 41.81 -5.16
N ALA A 826 -2.26 43.14 -5.17
CA ALA A 826 -2.04 43.94 -6.38
C ALA A 826 -0.61 43.83 -6.94
N GLY A 827 0.35 43.38 -6.13
CA GLY A 827 1.74 43.15 -6.52
C GLY A 827 2.09 41.68 -6.79
N LEU A 828 1.13 40.75 -6.79
CA LEU A 828 1.36 39.34 -7.12
C LEU A 828 0.83 39.04 -8.52
N HIS A 829 1.70 38.54 -9.40
CA HIS A 829 1.39 38.35 -10.81
C HIS A 829 1.72 36.96 -11.31
N VAL A 830 0.91 36.50 -12.26
CA VAL A 830 1.14 35.26 -13.03
C VAL A 830 1.13 35.54 -14.54
N SER A 831 1.97 34.82 -15.28
CA SER A 831 1.91 34.75 -16.73
C SER A 831 1.94 33.30 -17.22
N VAL A 832 1.29 33.05 -18.36
CA VAL A 832 1.32 31.75 -19.04
C VAL A 832 2.50 31.76 -20.00
N VAL A 833 3.42 30.82 -19.82
CA VAL A 833 4.63 30.69 -20.65
C VAL A 833 4.33 29.90 -21.92
N ASP A 834 3.61 28.78 -21.78
CA ASP A 834 3.23 27.91 -22.88
C ASP A 834 1.87 27.22 -22.62
N TRP A 835 1.39 26.49 -23.63
CA TRP A 835 0.11 25.80 -23.60
C TRP A 835 0.24 24.37 -24.11
N THR A 836 -0.59 23.50 -23.57
CA THR A 836 -0.60 22.06 -23.84
C THR A 836 -1.99 21.57 -24.24
N GLN A 837 -2.05 20.30 -24.65
CA GLN A 837 -3.25 19.48 -24.80
C GLN A 837 -3.26 18.32 -23.78
N ASP A 838 -2.53 18.47 -22.67
CA ASP A 838 -2.49 17.48 -21.58
C ASP A 838 -3.91 17.09 -21.18
N VAL A 839 -4.22 15.83 -21.41
CA VAL A 839 -5.55 15.27 -21.25
C VAL A 839 -5.93 15.05 -19.79
N GLY A 840 -4.96 14.76 -18.92
CA GLY A 840 -5.20 14.60 -17.48
C GLY A 840 -5.56 15.94 -16.84
N VAL A 841 -4.74 16.96 -17.10
CA VAL A 841 -4.98 18.34 -16.64
C VAL A 841 -6.28 18.88 -17.23
N ALA A 842 -6.58 18.61 -18.51
CA ALA A 842 -7.85 19.00 -19.12
C ALA A 842 -9.07 18.27 -18.51
N GLY A 843 -8.91 17.00 -18.10
CA GLY A 843 -9.91 16.23 -17.37
C GLY A 843 -10.26 16.87 -16.03
N SER A 844 -9.26 17.15 -15.19
CA SER A 844 -9.47 17.86 -13.93
C SER A 844 -10.05 19.27 -14.15
N TYR A 845 -9.57 20.00 -15.18
CA TYR A 845 -10.10 21.30 -15.51
C TYR A 845 -11.59 21.25 -15.88
N ALA A 846 -11.99 20.25 -16.66
CA ALA A 846 -13.39 20.03 -17.01
C ALA A 846 -14.25 19.66 -15.78
N LYS A 847 -13.74 18.86 -14.83
CA LYS A 847 -14.42 18.57 -13.56
C LYS A 847 -14.64 19.82 -12.72
N LEU A 848 -13.58 20.59 -12.48
CA LEU A 848 -13.63 21.86 -11.77
C LEU A 848 -14.71 22.77 -12.36
N LEU A 849 -14.65 23.00 -13.68
CA LEU A 849 -15.61 23.86 -14.39
C LEU A 849 -17.04 23.30 -14.28
N SER A 850 -17.21 21.98 -14.28
CA SER A 850 -18.52 21.33 -14.14
C SER A 850 -19.14 21.58 -12.78
N TYR A 851 -18.42 21.32 -11.68
CA TYR A 851 -18.91 21.59 -10.32
C TYR A 851 -19.19 23.07 -10.10
N TYR A 852 -18.27 23.94 -10.51
CA TYR A 852 -18.45 25.39 -10.42
C TYR A 852 -19.69 25.85 -11.19
N ALA A 853 -19.84 25.43 -12.45
CA ALA A 853 -20.98 25.81 -13.28
C ALA A 853 -22.31 25.28 -12.75
N ALA A 854 -22.34 24.04 -12.24
CA ALA A 854 -23.54 23.45 -11.66
C ALA A 854 -24.06 24.24 -10.46
N LYS A 855 -23.15 24.75 -9.61
CA LYS A 855 -23.52 25.56 -8.44
C LYS A 855 -23.80 27.03 -8.76
N SER A 856 -22.98 27.64 -9.63
CA SER A 856 -23.05 29.08 -9.92
C SER A 856 -24.03 29.45 -11.03
N GLY A 857 -24.42 28.51 -11.89
CA GLY A 857 -25.15 28.77 -13.12
C GLY A 857 -24.30 29.37 -14.25
N ASN A 858 -22.96 29.38 -14.13
CA ASN A 858 -22.07 29.95 -15.14
C ASN A 858 -22.08 29.12 -16.44
N THR A 859 -22.75 29.63 -17.47
CA THR A 859 -22.91 28.94 -18.76
C THR A 859 -21.60 28.84 -19.55
N ALA A 860 -20.72 29.85 -19.47
CA ALA A 860 -19.43 29.82 -20.16
C ALA A 860 -18.52 28.70 -19.61
N ALA A 861 -18.48 28.53 -18.29
CA ALA A 861 -17.77 27.43 -17.64
C ALA A 861 -18.34 26.07 -18.04
N ARG A 862 -19.68 25.90 -18.04
CA ARG A 862 -20.34 24.67 -18.52
C ARG A 862 -19.96 24.34 -19.97
N THR A 863 -20.03 25.34 -20.86
CA THR A 863 -19.68 25.15 -22.28
C THR A 863 -18.21 24.80 -22.47
N ALA A 864 -17.30 25.42 -21.71
CA ALA A 864 -15.88 25.11 -21.77
C ALA A 864 -15.59 23.68 -21.28
N ALA A 865 -16.19 23.26 -20.16
CA ALA A 865 -16.09 21.89 -19.67
C ALA A 865 -16.52 20.87 -20.72
N GLN A 866 -17.70 21.09 -21.34
CA GLN A 866 -18.17 20.26 -22.44
C GLN A 866 -17.19 20.20 -23.61
N LYS A 867 -16.68 21.35 -24.07
CA LYS A 867 -15.74 21.41 -25.20
C LYS A 867 -14.43 20.69 -24.92
N LEU A 868 -13.90 20.76 -23.69
CA LEU A 868 -12.72 19.98 -23.29
C LEU A 868 -12.99 18.48 -23.40
N LEU A 869 -14.11 18.02 -22.84
CA LEU A 869 -14.51 16.61 -22.87
C LEU A 869 -14.76 16.09 -24.28
N ASP A 870 -15.52 16.84 -25.08
CA ASP A 870 -15.78 16.51 -26.49
C ASP A 870 -14.50 16.55 -27.33
N GLY A 871 -13.61 17.51 -27.07
CA GLY A 871 -12.31 17.65 -27.74
C GLY A 871 -11.39 16.47 -27.48
N MET A 872 -11.22 16.09 -26.20
CA MET A 872 -10.47 14.90 -25.80
C MET A 872 -11.04 13.63 -26.43
N TRP A 873 -12.36 13.44 -26.33
CA TRP A 873 -13.04 12.26 -26.86
C TRP A 873 -12.92 12.14 -28.38
N GLY A 874 -13.09 13.25 -29.10
CA GLY A 874 -13.13 13.26 -30.56
C GLY A 874 -11.76 13.21 -31.23
N ASN A 875 -10.70 13.71 -30.58
CA ASN A 875 -9.40 13.93 -31.22
C ASN A 875 -8.23 13.13 -30.63
N HIS A 876 -8.36 12.56 -29.43
CA HIS A 876 -7.21 12.03 -28.68
C HIS A 876 -7.38 10.57 -28.25
N GLN A 877 -8.37 9.84 -28.79
CA GLN A 877 -8.55 8.42 -28.49
C GLN A 877 -7.59 7.51 -29.25
N ASP A 878 -7.11 6.48 -28.56
CA ASP A 878 -6.46 5.32 -29.18
C ASP A 878 -6.95 3.99 -28.55
N ALA A 879 -6.20 2.91 -28.75
CA ALA A 879 -6.57 1.58 -28.24
C ALA A 879 -6.48 1.47 -26.71
N LEU A 880 -5.56 2.21 -26.08
CA LEU A 880 -5.29 2.13 -24.65
C LEU A 880 -6.12 3.14 -23.85
N GLY A 881 -6.47 4.28 -24.43
CA GLY A 881 -7.23 5.30 -23.72
C GLY A 881 -7.44 6.58 -24.52
N ILE A 882 -7.16 7.70 -23.85
CA ILE A 882 -7.13 9.05 -24.42
C ILE A 882 -5.77 9.64 -24.10
N ALA A 883 -4.95 9.94 -25.09
CA ALA A 883 -3.61 10.46 -24.90
C ALA A 883 -3.16 11.36 -26.06
N VAL A 884 -2.16 12.20 -25.80
CA VAL A 884 -1.57 13.09 -26.80
C VAL A 884 -0.07 12.87 -26.90
N PRO A 885 0.54 13.06 -28.08
CA PRO A 885 1.99 13.04 -28.20
C PRO A 885 2.63 14.19 -27.41
N GLU A 886 3.63 13.88 -26.60
CA GLU A 886 4.44 14.83 -25.83
C GLU A 886 5.93 14.66 -26.16
N THR A 887 6.61 15.78 -26.37
CA THR A 887 8.06 15.80 -26.66
C THR A 887 8.83 15.93 -25.36
N ARG A 888 9.72 14.97 -25.09
CA ARG A 888 10.48 14.88 -23.84
C ARG A 888 11.89 15.43 -24.01
N THR A 889 12.01 16.75 -24.14
CA THR A 889 13.32 17.43 -24.25
C THR A 889 14.18 17.21 -23.00
N ASP A 890 13.53 17.07 -21.85
CA ASP A 890 14.12 16.77 -20.55
C ASP A 890 14.83 15.40 -20.50
N TYR A 891 14.51 14.45 -21.40
CA TYR A 891 15.20 13.16 -21.45
C TYR A 891 16.67 13.24 -21.88
N SER A 892 17.16 14.44 -22.22
CA SER A 892 18.60 14.67 -22.32
C SER A 892 19.31 14.46 -20.97
N ARG A 893 18.57 14.53 -19.85
CA ARG A 893 19.06 14.38 -18.47
C ARG A 893 19.29 12.94 -18.04
N PHE A 894 18.98 11.94 -18.87
CA PHE A 894 19.38 10.54 -18.60
C PHE A 894 20.90 10.37 -18.39
N LYS A 895 21.72 11.29 -18.94
CA LYS A 895 23.17 11.31 -18.78
C LYS A 895 23.66 12.21 -17.64
N ASP A 896 22.77 12.89 -16.93
CA ASP A 896 23.14 13.81 -15.86
C ASP A 896 23.86 13.04 -14.75
N SER A 897 24.92 13.63 -14.22
CA SER A 897 25.64 13.09 -13.08
C SER A 897 24.76 13.18 -11.83
N VAL A 898 24.72 12.12 -11.05
CA VAL A 898 24.07 12.12 -9.74
C VAL A 898 25.13 12.38 -8.69
N SER A 899 24.88 13.38 -7.84
CA SER A 899 25.81 13.73 -6.77
C SER A 899 25.95 12.57 -5.79
N VAL A 900 27.17 12.07 -5.60
CA VAL A 900 27.50 11.05 -4.59
C VAL A 900 28.78 11.49 -3.88
N PRO A 901 28.85 11.48 -2.53
CA PRO A 901 30.03 11.97 -1.81
C PRO A 901 31.33 11.30 -2.26
N ALA A 902 32.41 12.07 -2.35
CA ALA A 902 33.71 11.54 -2.74
C ALA A 902 34.17 10.44 -1.77
N GLY A 903 34.57 9.29 -2.32
CA GLY A 903 34.96 8.11 -1.53
C GLY A 903 33.80 7.24 -1.05
N TRP A 904 32.54 7.66 -1.24
CA TRP A 904 31.39 6.79 -1.04
C TRP A 904 31.27 5.83 -2.24
N THR A 905 31.07 4.54 -1.95
CA THR A 905 30.89 3.49 -2.96
C THR A 905 29.85 2.49 -2.49
N GLY A 906 28.94 2.12 -3.37
CA GLY A 906 27.92 1.11 -3.12
C GLY A 906 27.39 0.50 -4.42
N THR A 907 26.36 -0.33 -4.30
CA THR A 907 25.74 -1.00 -5.45
C THR A 907 24.22 -1.04 -5.34
N MET A 908 23.53 -0.82 -6.46
CA MET A 908 22.12 -1.15 -6.62
C MET A 908 21.92 -2.67 -6.64
N PRO A 909 20.70 -3.20 -6.43
CA PRO A 909 20.46 -4.65 -6.39
C PRO A 909 20.82 -5.40 -7.68
N ASN A 910 20.72 -4.76 -8.85
CA ASN A 910 21.15 -5.33 -10.13
C ASN A 910 22.68 -5.30 -10.34
N GLY A 911 23.44 -4.78 -9.39
CA GLY A 911 24.90 -4.64 -9.45
C GLY A 911 25.41 -3.31 -10.02
N ASP A 912 24.53 -2.38 -10.40
CA ASP A 912 24.94 -1.06 -10.88
C ASP A 912 25.73 -0.31 -9.80
N PRO A 913 26.92 0.24 -10.12
CA PRO A 913 27.72 0.95 -9.15
C PRO A 913 27.12 2.32 -8.82
N VAL A 914 27.08 2.63 -7.54
CA VAL A 914 26.73 3.95 -7.01
C VAL A 914 28.02 4.57 -6.44
N ASN A 915 28.51 5.62 -7.09
CA ASN A 915 29.74 6.33 -6.71
C ASN A 915 29.76 7.73 -7.36
N PHE A 916 30.84 8.48 -7.15
CA PHE A 916 30.99 9.87 -7.63
C PHE A 916 30.88 10.05 -9.17
N ALA A 917 31.01 8.98 -9.95
CA ALA A 917 30.92 9.00 -11.42
C ALA A 917 29.54 8.53 -11.92
N SER A 918 28.62 8.19 -11.03
CA SER A 918 27.29 7.69 -11.40
C SER A 918 26.47 8.78 -12.10
N THR A 919 25.67 8.35 -13.08
CA THR A 919 24.64 9.15 -13.74
C THR A 919 23.26 8.58 -13.44
N PHE A 920 22.19 9.30 -13.81
CA PHE A 920 20.82 8.79 -13.71
C PHE A 920 20.70 7.39 -14.32
N LEU A 921 21.15 7.25 -15.58
CA LEU A 921 21.10 5.98 -16.32
C LEU A 921 22.08 4.92 -15.78
N SER A 922 23.25 5.31 -15.25
CA SER A 922 24.22 4.30 -14.81
C SER A 922 23.78 3.52 -13.58
N MET A 923 22.88 4.09 -12.77
CA MET A 923 22.29 3.43 -11.59
C MET A 923 20.94 2.75 -11.90
N ARG A 924 20.48 2.86 -13.15
CA ARG A 924 19.20 2.35 -13.65
C ARG A 924 19.43 1.64 -14.98
N SER A 925 20.45 0.78 -15.05
CA SER A 925 20.87 0.18 -16.32
C SER A 925 19.81 -0.72 -16.95
N PHE A 926 18.80 -1.15 -16.16
CA PHE A 926 17.61 -1.83 -16.66
C PHE A 926 16.89 -1.03 -17.75
N TYR A 927 16.98 0.31 -17.76
CA TYR A 927 16.40 1.13 -18.83
C TYR A 927 16.94 0.77 -20.20
N ARG A 928 18.15 0.25 -20.32
CA ARG A 928 18.72 -0.17 -21.61
C ARG A 928 17.96 -1.34 -22.24
N ASN A 929 17.20 -2.08 -21.43
CA ASN A 929 16.36 -3.18 -21.87
C ASN A 929 14.92 -2.75 -22.17
N ASP A 930 14.57 -1.49 -21.88
CA ASP A 930 13.24 -0.96 -22.14
C ASP A 930 12.98 -0.87 -23.67
N PRO A 931 11.82 -1.35 -24.17
CA PRO A 931 11.51 -1.33 -25.61
C PRO A 931 11.58 0.06 -26.25
N ALA A 932 11.33 1.12 -25.49
CA ALA A 932 11.33 2.50 -25.96
C ALA A 932 12.68 3.20 -25.79
N PHE A 933 13.66 2.59 -25.11
CA PHE A 933 14.95 3.23 -24.82
C PHE A 933 15.74 3.59 -26.08
N ALA A 934 15.57 2.86 -27.18
CA ALA A 934 16.20 3.21 -28.45
C ALA A 934 15.88 4.64 -28.93
N LYS A 935 14.69 5.17 -28.61
CA LYS A 935 14.32 6.57 -28.89
C LYS A 935 15.16 7.55 -28.07
N VAL A 936 15.34 7.23 -26.78
CA VAL A 936 16.13 8.05 -25.85
C VAL A 936 17.61 7.99 -26.22
N GLN A 937 18.14 6.79 -26.50
CA GLN A 937 19.52 6.61 -26.93
C GLN A 937 19.82 7.44 -28.19
N ALA A 938 18.93 7.43 -29.20
CA ALA A 938 19.08 8.26 -30.38
C ALA A 938 19.13 9.76 -30.07
N TYR A 939 18.35 10.24 -29.09
CA TYR A 939 18.41 11.63 -28.63
C TYR A 939 19.73 11.95 -27.90
N LEU A 940 20.18 11.05 -27.04
CA LEU A 940 21.47 11.19 -26.33
C LEU A 940 22.66 11.21 -27.29
N ASP A 941 22.54 10.53 -28.44
CA ASP A 941 23.54 10.50 -29.52
C ASP A 941 23.47 11.73 -30.46
N GLY A 942 22.64 12.73 -30.14
CA GLY A 942 22.52 14.00 -30.87
C GLY A 942 21.35 14.07 -31.86
N GLY A 943 20.42 13.11 -31.81
CA GLY A 943 19.17 13.14 -32.57
C GLY A 943 18.14 14.15 -32.02
N PRO A 944 16.92 14.18 -32.56
CA PRO A 944 15.83 15.01 -32.03
C PRO A 944 15.31 14.46 -30.70
N ALA A 945 14.69 15.34 -29.89
CA ALA A 945 14.04 14.95 -28.65
C ALA A 945 12.96 13.88 -28.90
N PRO A 946 12.86 12.85 -28.05
CA PRO A 946 11.95 11.74 -28.28
C PRO A 946 10.51 12.16 -28.00
N VAL A 947 9.58 11.57 -28.76
CA VAL A 947 8.14 11.79 -28.60
C VAL A 947 7.49 10.51 -28.08
N PHE A 948 6.66 10.68 -27.06
CA PHE A 948 5.91 9.62 -26.40
C PHE A 948 4.42 9.98 -26.38
N THR A 949 3.57 8.96 -26.28
CA THR A 949 2.13 9.12 -26.05
C THR A 949 1.85 8.30 -24.80
N TYR A 950 1.72 8.96 -23.66
CA TYR A 950 1.63 8.28 -22.37
C TYR A 950 0.20 8.05 -21.90
N HIS A 951 -0.01 6.90 -21.30
CA HIS A 951 -1.24 6.47 -20.66
C HIS A 951 -1.04 6.44 -19.14
N ARG A 952 -0.78 7.62 -18.56
CA ARG A 952 -0.71 7.77 -17.10
C ARG A 952 -2.04 7.39 -16.48
N PHE A 953 -2.04 6.49 -15.50
CA PHE A 953 -3.25 5.96 -14.90
C PHE A 953 -4.12 7.07 -14.31
N TRP A 954 -3.50 8.00 -13.57
CA TRP A 954 -4.21 9.15 -13.00
C TRP A 954 -4.88 10.01 -14.08
N ALA A 955 -4.22 10.26 -15.21
CA ALA A 955 -4.75 11.10 -16.27
C ALA A 955 -5.97 10.46 -16.92
N GLN A 956 -5.92 9.14 -17.17
CA GLN A 956 -7.06 8.41 -17.70
C GLN A 956 -8.23 8.37 -16.72
N ALA A 957 -7.94 8.15 -15.43
CA ALA A 957 -8.94 8.17 -14.38
C ALA A 957 -9.59 9.56 -14.25
N ASP A 958 -8.81 10.63 -14.37
CA ASP A 958 -9.31 12.01 -14.36
C ASP A 958 -10.25 12.28 -15.53
N VAL A 959 -9.86 11.91 -16.75
CA VAL A 959 -10.72 12.07 -17.94
C VAL A 959 -12.00 11.25 -17.79
N ALA A 960 -11.91 10.01 -17.32
CA ALA A 960 -13.08 9.17 -17.09
C ALA A 960 -14.02 9.82 -16.06
N THR A 961 -13.50 10.14 -14.87
CA THR A 961 -14.31 10.74 -13.80
C THR A 961 -14.87 12.11 -14.20
N ALA A 962 -14.21 12.85 -15.11
CA ALA A 962 -14.72 14.08 -15.69
C ALA A 962 -15.96 13.87 -16.56
N MET A 963 -15.94 12.84 -17.41
CA MET A 963 -17.12 12.44 -18.18
C MET A 963 -18.26 12.06 -17.24
N ALA A 964 -18.00 11.20 -16.25
CA ALA A 964 -19.01 10.79 -15.28
C ALA A 964 -19.62 11.98 -14.52
N THR A 965 -18.78 12.92 -14.08
CA THR A 965 -19.20 14.12 -13.35
C THR A 965 -20.05 15.06 -14.21
N TYR A 966 -19.64 15.32 -15.46
CA TYR A 966 -20.44 16.14 -16.38
C TYR A 966 -21.80 15.50 -16.65
N GLY A 967 -21.83 14.18 -16.86
CA GLY A 967 -23.05 13.40 -17.01
C GLY A 967 -23.95 13.41 -15.78
N GLU A 968 -23.37 13.42 -14.58
CA GLU A 968 -24.12 13.55 -13.32
C GLU A 968 -24.79 14.92 -13.16
N LEU A 969 -24.04 15.99 -13.43
CA LEU A 969 -24.47 17.35 -13.10
C LEU A 969 -25.40 17.96 -14.15
N PHE A 970 -25.34 17.49 -15.39
CA PHE A 970 -26.00 18.13 -16.53
C PHE A 970 -26.74 17.17 -17.48
N GLY A 971 -26.69 15.86 -17.23
CA GLY A 971 -27.16 14.79 -18.12
C GLY A 971 -28.59 14.33 -17.89
#